data_AF-A0A3S5BV13-F1
#
_entry.id   AF-A0A3S5BV13-F1
#
_cell.length_a   1.000
_cell.length_b   1.000
_cell.length_c   1.000
_cell.angle_alpha   90.00
_cell.angle_beta   90.00
_cell.angle_gamma   90.00
#
_symmetry.space_group_name_H-M   'P 1'
#
loop_
_entity.id
_entity.type
_entity.pdbx_description
1 polymer ?
#
loop_
_entity_poly.entity_id
_entity_poly.type
_entity_poly.pdbx_seq_one_letter_code
_entity_poly.pdbx_strand_id
1 'polypeptide(L)'
;MTSPEPGYERGRLLFVWSLHRPITALIVLRATLCPVSTAKRFSILLEYLPQRCLDIDCCHRIRPDMQVRSPSPSHIRGSLTDNRNVYILVVPLDAPAGGSVIPLDAHPARAHTVTGTSGHGSPSSPAFWGVFHVESLAPAQLTGMHTKLNILRADRVSTGNLPAYVREVERRSDPRINPESKQPHARWIWADTRTIAPILLRKGVRVQLCHDMRLVQRILLTASTHPSGHVRYEPVLDLAQDTVEKPAGKLPVARQIAGQGELFGDDFLTAAEENTVSGHEAAPPTLTSADTELVHQHLDEFTAQLRAIATGAHPERLRLLAAAESAGSLVAAEIEYYGIPFDTAVHDAHLTEILGPRPPEGEHPAKLMELAEQIRADLFAPHLNPDSPQELLRALHAAGVNVPSTRSYVLKGWADETATQRERRWALIEPILRYKKLYRIFTANGWSWADSWVRNGRFRPHLEVGGAATGRWGASGGGALQLPAEIRSAILAPEGEVFLVSDGSQIEPRILAALSHDEALASAGRGTDMYAGIAELARLDGVALTERAQAKVGLLAIMYGGRSGEIGALLPHVAKLFPRAMEFTERAARIGEVGGQVTTFLGRTSPAPDERFKRTVADRSTPAAESRAVSLSRSYGRMTRNFVVQGTAAEWALCWMGRVRSRLLTETVFGMPMRTKIVYFLHDELLLCGPKLEAERVERILRESAAEAARLLFGTVPVEFPVSVTVTTNYAEGK
;
A
#
# COMPACT_ATOMS: atom_id res chain seq x y z
N MET A 1 57.96 -14.66 -8.53
CA MET A 1 58.99 -13.60 -8.35
C MET A 1 59.27 -12.97 -9.70
N THR A 2 59.71 -11.70 -9.70
CA THR A 2 60.32 -10.92 -10.81
C THR A 2 59.54 -10.74 -12.13
N SER A 3 59.13 -9.47 -12.36
CA SER A 3 58.90 -8.85 -13.69
C SER A 3 60.25 -8.57 -14.40
N PRO A 4 60.30 -8.19 -15.70
CA PRO A 4 60.26 -6.75 -16.04
C PRO A 4 59.58 -6.33 -17.38
N GLU A 5 59.11 -5.07 -17.44
CA GLU A 5 58.89 -4.21 -18.65
C GLU A 5 60.24 -3.64 -19.19
N PRO A 6 60.41 -2.91 -20.35
CA PRO A 6 59.50 -1.99 -21.12
C PRO A 6 59.56 -2.21 -22.68
N GLY A 7 59.19 -1.33 -23.64
CA GLY A 7 58.42 -0.05 -23.67
C GLY A 7 59.02 1.05 -24.61
N TYR A 8 58.16 1.86 -25.29
CA TYR A 8 58.46 3.08 -26.11
C TYR A 8 59.26 2.90 -27.45
N GLU A 9 59.23 3.74 -28.52
CA GLU A 9 58.49 4.99 -28.86
C GLU A 9 58.18 5.12 -30.41
N ARG A 10 57.90 6.34 -30.91
CA ARG A 10 57.22 6.73 -32.17
C ARG A 10 58.14 6.93 -33.38
N GLY A 11 57.56 6.85 -34.58
CA GLY A 11 58.07 7.48 -35.81
C GLY A 11 56.95 8.11 -36.65
N ARG A 12 57.06 9.40 -36.98
CA ARG A 12 56.21 10.11 -37.97
C ARG A 12 56.99 10.28 -39.28
N LEU A 13 56.29 10.30 -40.41
CA LEU A 13 56.78 10.93 -41.63
C LEU A 13 55.69 11.84 -42.21
N LEU A 14 56.12 13.02 -42.64
CA LEU A 14 55.28 14.14 -43.07
C LEU A 14 55.93 14.69 -44.34
N PHE A 15 55.16 14.84 -45.42
CA PHE A 15 55.56 15.67 -46.55
C PHE A 15 54.35 16.46 -47.03
N VAL A 16 54.61 17.72 -47.39
CA VAL A 16 53.63 18.72 -47.81
C VAL A 16 54.20 19.41 -49.04
N TRP A 17 53.33 19.70 -50.01
CA TRP A 17 53.27 20.86 -50.92
C TRP A 17 52.17 20.54 -51.94
N SER A 18 51.47 21.46 -52.59
CA SER A 18 51.06 22.84 -52.28
C SER A 18 50.22 23.30 -53.49
N LEU A 19 48.97 23.75 -53.30
CA LEU A 19 48.34 24.90 -54.00
C LEU A 19 46.79 24.89 -53.88
N HIS A 20 46.29 25.93 -53.20
CA HIS A 20 44.93 26.51 -53.27
C HIS A 20 43.72 25.78 -52.62
N ARG A 21 43.24 26.44 -51.55
CA ARG A 21 41.95 26.31 -50.80
C ARG A 21 41.81 25.13 -49.80
N PRO A 22 41.06 25.31 -48.69
CA PRO A 22 41.12 24.40 -47.54
C PRO A 22 40.03 23.30 -47.51
N ILE A 23 40.46 22.07 -47.18
CA ILE A 23 39.91 21.12 -46.18
C ILE A 23 38.38 20.82 -46.29
N THR A 24 37.93 19.57 -46.47
CA THR A 24 37.84 18.56 -45.37
C THR A 24 37.67 17.12 -45.87
N ALA A 25 38.28 16.16 -45.15
CA ALA A 25 38.09 14.70 -45.19
C ALA A 25 38.52 13.93 -46.46
N LEU A 26 39.79 13.51 -46.48
CA LEU A 26 40.30 12.41 -47.29
C LEU A 26 39.96 11.07 -46.60
N ILE A 27 39.35 10.11 -47.31
CA ILE A 27 39.03 8.78 -46.76
C ILE A 27 40.28 7.89 -46.81
N VAL A 28 40.73 7.40 -45.65
CA VAL A 28 41.78 6.37 -45.54
C VAL A 28 41.14 5.07 -45.05
N LEU A 29 40.89 4.14 -45.97
CA LEU A 29 40.42 2.79 -45.67
C LEU A 29 41.59 1.92 -45.19
N ARG A 30 41.48 1.36 -43.97
CA ARG A 30 42.42 0.38 -43.44
C ARG A 30 41.83 -1.02 -43.58
N ALA A 31 42.08 -1.69 -44.70
CA ALA A 31 41.66 -3.07 -44.91
C ALA A 31 42.60 -4.03 -44.15
N THR A 32 42.03 -4.86 -43.27
CA THR A 32 42.77 -5.91 -42.56
C THR A 32 42.24 -7.27 -43.01
N LEU A 33 43.03 -8.01 -43.80
CA LEU A 33 42.69 -9.35 -44.24
C LEU A 33 43.19 -10.39 -43.22
N CYS A 34 42.29 -11.22 -42.72
CA CYS A 34 42.62 -12.37 -41.88
C CYS A 34 42.18 -13.66 -42.60
N PRO A 35 43.10 -14.60 -42.90
CA PRO A 35 42.74 -15.87 -43.53
C PRO A 35 42.16 -16.85 -42.51
N VAL A 36 40.95 -17.36 -42.77
CA VAL A 36 40.37 -18.51 -42.06
C VAL A 36 40.15 -19.64 -43.07
N SER A 37 40.40 -20.87 -42.62
CA SER A 37 40.55 -22.09 -43.44
C SER A 37 39.42 -22.37 -44.44
N THR A 38 39.82 -22.75 -45.66
CA THR A 38 39.15 -23.60 -46.66
C THR A 38 37.63 -23.86 -46.55
N ALA A 39 36.81 -22.81 -46.62
CA ALA A 39 35.49 -22.85 -47.25
C ALA A 39 35.15 -21.47 -47.83
N LYS A 40 34.55 -21.39 -49.02
CA LYS A 40 34.26 -20.12 -49.72
C LYS A 40 33.17 -19.29 -49.01
N ARG A 41 33.55 -18.51 -47.99
CA ARG A 41 32.78 -17.35 -47.48
C ARG A 41 33.74 -16.25 -47.05
N PHE A 42 33.61 -15.06 -47.62
CA PHE A 42 34.28 -13.85 -47.14
C PHE A 42 33.30 -13.10 -46.23
N SER A 43 33.66 -12.91 -44.97
CA SER A 43 32.92 -12.04 -44.05
C SER A 43 33.56 -10.65 -44.07
N ILE A 44 32.84 -9.66 -44.60
CA ILE A 44 33.23 -8.25 -44.45
C ILE A 44 32.86 -7.83 -43.03
N LEU A 45 33.88 -7.63 -42.17
CA LEU A 45 33.68 -7.09 -40.84
C LEU A 45 33.54 -5.56 -40.94
N LEU A 46 32.30 -5.08 -41.01
CA LEU A 46 32.00 -3.65 -40.84
C LEU A 46 32.02 -3.31 -39.35
N GLU A 47 33.19 -2.90 -38.83
CA GLU A 47 33.28 -2.26 -37.52
C GLU A 47 32.55 -0.92 -37.54
N TYR A 48 31.35 -0.90 -36.97
CA TYR A 48 30.54 0.30 -36.81
C TYR A 48 31.05 1.10 -35.60
N LEU A 49 32.04 1.99 -35.82
CA LEU A 49 32.41 3.01 -34.85
C LEU A 49 31.63 4.31 -35.08
N PRO A 50 31.25 5.03 -34.01
CA PRO A 50 30.12 5.96 -34.05
C PRO A 50 30.50 7.33 -34.63
N GLN A 51 29.76 7.78 -35.64
CA GLN A 51 29.72 9.20 -35.97
C GLN A 51 28.64 9.91 -35.16
N ARG A 52 29.08 10.85 -34.31
CA ARG A 52 28.23 11.94 -33.84
C ARG A 52 27.83 12.79 -35.05
N CYS A 53 26.54 13.12 -35.18
CA CYS A 53 26.09 14.42 -35.68
C CYS A 53 24.57 14.55 -35.49
N LEU A 54 24.19 14.95 -34.28
CA LEU A 54 23.05 15.83 -34.03
C LEU A 54 23.28 16.43 -32.65
N ASP A 55 24.01 17.54 -32.61
CA ASP A 55 23.99 18.43 -31.45
C ASP A 55 22.55 18.93 -31.31
N ILE A 56 21.83 18.37 -30.34
CA ILE A 56 20.55 18.91 -29.89
C ILE A 56 20.90 19.85 -28.75
N ASP A 57 20.93 21.13 -29.08
CA ASP A 57 21.09 22.20 -28.09
C ASP A 57 20.01 22.02 -27.00
N CYS A 58 20.43 21.86 -25.76
CA CYS A 58 19.59 21.29 -24.69
C CYS A 58 18.65 22.31 -24.04
N CYS A 59 18.41 23.42 -24.72
CA CYS A 59 17.57 24.54 -24.31
C CYS A 59 16.37 24.65 -25.27
N HIS A 60 15.22 24.13 -24.82
CA HIS A 60 13.92 24.12 -25.51
C HIS A 60 13.83 23.36 -26.85
N ARG A 61 13.23 22.15 -26.80
CA ARG A 61 12.05 21.73 -27.61
C ARG A 61 11.84 20.22 -27.55
N ILE A 62 10.67 19.78 -27.06
CA ILE A 62 9.97 18.70 -27.76
C ILE A 62 9.68 19.24 -29.17
N ARG A 63 10.08 18.51 -30.21
CA ARG A 63 9.89 18.96 -31.59
C ARG A 63 8.39 19.07 -31.92
N PRO A 64 7.87 20.24 -32.39
CA PRO A 64 6.47 20.39 -32.80
C PRO A 64 6.04 19.41 -33.90
N ASP A 65 7.01 18.89 -34.63
CA ASP A 65 6.93 17.94 -35.75
C ASP A 65 6.92 16.45 -35.32
N MET A 66 6.89 16.14 -34.01
CA MET A 66 6.73 14.76 -33.53
C MET A 66 5.30 14.25 -33.82
N GLN A 67 5.12 13.53 -34.94
CA GLN A 67 3.83 12.99 -35.36
C GLN A 67 3.22 12.07 -34.29
N VAL A 68 2.27 12.63 -33.55
CA VAL A 68 1.31 11.91 -32.72
C VAL A 68 0.45 11.03 -33.61
N ARG A 69 0.85 9.77 -33.78
CA ARG A 69 0.05 8.77 -34.49
C ARG A 69 -0.99 8.21 -33.54
N SER A 70 -2.27 8.42 -33.84
CA SER A 70 -3.37 7.65 -33.26
C SER A 70 -3.24 6.18 -33.70
N PRO A 71 -2.83 5.23 -32.85
CA PRO A 71 -2.56 3.88 -33.29
C PRO A 71 -3.88 3.12 -33.38
N SER A 72 -4.33 2.82 -34.60
CA SER A 72 -5.13 1.61 -34.80
C SER A 72 -4.24 0.40 -34.44
N PRO A 73 -4.74 -0.67 -33.80
CA PRO A 73 -3.93 -1.80 -33.32
C PRO A 73 -3.00 -2.42 -34.39
N SER A 74 -3.34 -2.29 -35.67
CA SER A 74 -2.55 -2.75 -36.81
C SER A 74 -1.27 -1.94 -37.12
N HIS A 75 -1.11 -0.75 -36.54
CA HIS A 75 -0.01 0.18 -36.87
C HIS A 75 1.20 0.13 -35.91
N ILE A 76 1.19 -0.76 -34.91
CA ILE A 76 2.33 -0.96 -33.99
C ILE A 76 3.42 -1.82 -34.68
N ARG A 77 4.02 -1.27 -35.76
CA ARG A 77 5.17 -1.82 -36.48
C ARG A 77 6.48 -1.22 -35.95
N GLY A 78 7.46 -2.08 -35.70
CA GLY A 78 8.76 -1.75 -35.10
C GLY A 78 9.05 -2.62 -33.88
N SER A 79 10.33 -2.77 -33.53
CA SER A 79 10.72 -3.42 -32.26
C SER A 79 10.23 -2.56 -31.10
N LEU A 80 9.30 -3.09 -30.30
CA LEU A 80 8.83 -2.43 -29.08
C LEU A 80 9.81 -2.62 -27.91
N THR A 81 10.86 -3.41 -28.11
CA THR A 81 11.87 -3.80 -27.11
C THR A 81 13.23 -3.85 -27.81
N ASP A 82 13.84 -2.69 -28.05
CA ASP A 82 15.14 -2.59 -28.75
C ASP A 82 16.32 -2.97 -27.83
N ASN A 83 16.25 -4.15 -27.21
CA ASN A 83 17.23 -4.78 -26.30
C ASN A 83 17.82 -3.89 -25.17
N ARG A 84 17.13 -2.80 -24.83
CA ARG A 84 17.33 -1.92 -23.68
C ARG A 84 16.19 -2.09 -22.69
N ASN A 85 16.47 -1.76 -21.43
CA ASN A 85 15.47 -1.72 -20.38
C ASN A 85 14.58 -0.49 -20.58
N VAL A 86 13.24 -0.64 -20.56
CA VAL A 86 12.30 0.44 -20.89
C VAL A 86 11.26 0.61 -19.78
N TYR A 87 11.06 1.86 -19.40
CA TYR A 87 9.99 2.35 -18.54
C TYR A 87 8.86 2.94 -19.39
N ILE A 88 7.60 2.73 -19.01
CA ILE A 88 6.46 3.25 -19.77
C ILE A 88 5.66 4.23 -18.92
N LEU A 89 5.94 5.51 -19.09
CA LEU A 89 5.27 6.61 -18.39
C LEU A 89 3.92 6.92 -19.06
N VAL A 90 2.86 7.01 -18.25
CA VAL A 90 1.50 7.33 -18.68
C VAL A 90 1.05 8.61 -17.99
N VAL A 91 0.77 9.64 -18.79
CA VAL A 91 0.38 10.99 -18.34
C VAL A 91 -1.00 11.34 -18.91
N PRO A 92 -1.94 11.90 -18.11
CA PRO A 92 -3.23 12.35 -18.63
C PRO A 92 -3.03 13.55 -19.57
N LEU A 93 -3.71 13.56 -20.72
CA LEU A 93 -3.71 14.67 -21.67
C LEU A 93 -5.15 15.16 -21.90
N ASP A 94 -5.33 16.47 -21.98
CA ASP A 94 -6.63 17.13 -22.04
C ASP A 94 -7.59 16.77 -20.87
N ALA A 95 -7.34 17.35 -19.69
CA ALA A 95 -8.41 17.67 -18.76
C ALA A 95 -9.02 19.04 -19.16
N PRO A 96 -10.34 19.28 -19.01
CA PRO A 96 -10.91 20.60 -19.27
C PRO A 96 -10.24 21.65 -18.38
N ALA A 97 -10.10 22.88 -18.89
CA ALA A 97 -9.43 24.00 -18.23
C ALA A 97 -10.16 24.41 -16.94
N GLY A 98 -9.88 23.69 -15.85
CA GLY A 98 -10.64 23.75 -14.59
C GLY A 98 -10.30 22.62 -13.63
N GLY A 99 -9.10 22.04 -13.72
CA GLY A 99 -8.61 20.98 -12.84
C GLY A 99 -7.24 21.35 -12.27
N SER A 100 -7.19 21.68 -10.98
CA SER A 100 -5.99 22.17 -10.29
C SER A 100 -4.87 21.12 -10.22
N VAL A 101 -3.89 21.22 -11.12
CA VAL A 101 -2.49 20.93 -10.80
C VAL A 101 -1.84 22.27 -10.52
N ILE A 102 -1.58 22.60 -9.26
CA ILE A 102 -0.90 23.85 -8.86
C ILE A 102 0.61 23.62 -8.97
N PRO A 103 1.32 24.31 -9.88
CA PRO A 103 2.76 24.49 -9.73
C PRO A 103 3.01 25.35 -8.50
N LEU A 104 4.02 25.05 -7.69
CA LEU A 104 4.41 25.96 -6.61
C LEU A 104 4.88 27.30 -7.21
N ASP A 105 4.13 28.37 -6.97
CA ASP A 105 4.69 29.56 -6.29
C ASP A 105 3.64 30.61 -5.85
N ALA A 106 3.97 31.29 -4.75
CA ALA A 106 3.40 32.54 -4.20
C ALA A 106 1.97 32.58 -3.56
N HIS A 107 1.94 33.11 -2.33
CA HIS A 107 0.80 33.55 -1.50
C HIS A 107 0.89 35.09 -1.29
N PRO A 108 -0.06 35.80 -0.64
CA PRO A 108 -1.51 35.56 -0.42
C PRO A 108 -2.41 36.83 -0.61
N ALA A 109 -3.76 36.73 -0.60
CA ALA A 109 -4.70 37.66 0.11
C ALA A 109 -6.23 37.43 -0.10
N ARG A 110 -6.98 37.71 0.98
CA ARG A 110 -8.46 37.68 1.26
C ARG A 110 -9.45 38.29 0.23
N ALA A 111 -10.69 37.76 0.15
CA ALA A 111 -11.96 38.37 0.68
C ALA A 111 -13.31 38.11 -0.09
N HIS A 112 -14.28 37.50 0.62
CA HIS A 112 -15.77 37.73 0.65
C HIS A 112 -16.80 37.40 -0.49
N THR A 113 -17.87 36.69 -0.05
CA THR A 113 -19.34 36.75 -0.40
C THR A 113 -19.98 36.06 -1.64
N VAL A 114 -20.32 34.77 -1.48
CA VAL A 114 -21.66 34.09 -1.56
C VAL A 114 -22.76 34.56 -2.54
N THR A 115 -23.26 33.66 -3.41
CA THR A 115 -24.65 33.06 -3.42
C THR A 115 -24.90 32.03 -4.56
N GLY A 116 -25.31 30.78 -4.23
CA GLY A 116 -26.02 29.78 -5.09
C GLY A 116 -25.29 29.20 -6.34
N THR A 117 -25.47 27.96 -6.80
CA THR A 117 -26.26 26.77 -6.38
C THR A 117 -25.62 25.47 -6.92
N SER A 118 -26.16 24.30 -6.55
CA SER A 118 -25.58 22.94 -6.64
C SER A 118 -25.40 22.27 -8.02
N GLY A 119 -24.35 21.44 -8.16
CA GLY A 119 -24.20 20.41 -9.20
C GLY A 119 -23.37 19.19 -8.76
N HIS A 120 -23.74 17.97 -9.19
CA HIS A 120 -22.97 16.73 -8.96
C HIS A 120 -21.95 16.48 -10.09
N GLY A 121 -20.71 16.13 -9.75
CA GLY A 121 -19.70 15.77 -10.76
C GLY A 121 -18.66 14.77 -10.26
N SER A 122 -18.65 13.56 -10.82
CA SER A 122 -17.46 12.68 -10.75
C SER A 122 -16.34 13.24 -11.63
N PRO A 123 -15.05 13.06 -11.28
CA PRO A 123 -13.95 13.53 -12.12
C PRO A 123 -13.98 12.82 -13.48
N SER A 124 -14.22 13.59 -14.54
CA SER A 124 -14.21 13.09 -15.91
C SER A 124 -12.82 12.54 -16.23
N SER A 125 -12.73 11.25 -16.60
CA SER A 125 -11.48 10.68 -17.11
C SER A 125 -11.00 11.51 -18.31
N PRO A 126 -9.69 11.77 -18.46
CA PRO A 126 -9.17 12.60 -19.54
C PRO A 126 -9.55 12.02 -20.90
N ALA A 127 -9.63 12.85 -21.94
CA ALA A 127 -9.95 12.35 -23.27
C ALA A 127 -8.82 11.47 -23.83
N PHE A 128 -7.56 11.85 -23.54
CA PHE A 128 -6.36 11.21 -24.05
C PHE A 128 -5.32 10.93 -22.95
N TRP A 129 -4.37 10.07 -23.28
CA TRP A 129 -3.20 9.73 -22.48
C TRP A 129 -1.95 9.82 -23.34
N GLY A 130 -0.91 10.45 -22.82
CA GLY A 130 0.44 10.38 -23.36
C GLY A 130 1.13 9.15 -22.81
N VAL A 131 1.63 8.29 -23.70
CA VAL A 131 2.33 7.05 -23.35
C VAL A 131 3.75 7.14 -23.89
N PHE A 132 4.72 7.25 -22.98
CA PHE A 132 6.12 7.52 -23.28
C PHE A 132 6.97 6.32 -22.90
N HIS A 133 7.68 5.76 -23.87
CA HIS A 133 8.70 4.74 -23.64
C HIS A 133 10.00 5.46 -23.32
N VAL A 134 10.54 5.19 -22.14
CA VAL A 134 11.63 5.93 -21.53
C VAL A 134 12.78 4.97 -21.26
N GLU A 135 14.00 5.37 -21.59
CA GLU A 135 15.19 4.57 -21.35
C GLU A 135 15.45 4.40 -19.84
N SER A 136 15.52 3.16 -19.36
CA SER A 136 15.91 2.88 -17.98
C SER A 136 17.41 3.07 -17.80
N LEU A 137 17.78 3.93 -16.86
CA LEU A 137 19.15 4.20 -16.48
C LEU A 137 19.69 3.20 -15.45
N ALA A 138 20.99 2.94 -15.48
CA ALA A 138 21.70 2.20 -14.44
C ALA A 138 21.85 3.04 -13.15
N PRO A 139 21.97 2.42 -11.96
CA PRO A 139 22.12 3.15 -10.70
C PRO A 139 23.26 4.18 -10.68
N ALA A 140 24.41 3.85 -11.29
CA ALA A 140 25.56 4.74 -11.40
C ALA A 140 25.32 5.97 -12.31
N GLN A 141 24.29 5.95 -13.17
CA GLN A 141 23.87 7.11 -13.95
C GLN A 141 22.90 8.00 -13.17
N LEU A 142 22.11 7.43 -12.25
CA LEU A 142 21.12 8.18 -11.44
C LEU A 142 21.75 9.07 -10.37
N THR A 143 23.01 8.83 -9.98
CA THR A 143 23.73 9.63 -8.98
C THR A 143 24.22 10.99 -9.51
N GLY A 144 24.06 11.29 -10.80
CA GLY A 144 24.37 12.59 -11.38
C GLY A 144 23.32 13.66 -11.10
N MET A 145 23.76 14.90 -10.83
CA MET A 145 22.85 16.04 -10.59
C MET A 145 22.02 16.41 -11.83
N HIS A 146 22.54 16.20 -13.03
CA HIS A 146 21.88 16.56 -14.31
C HIS A 146 21.40 15.34 -15.10
N THR A 147 21.23 14.19 -14.46
CA THR A 147 20.72 12.98 -15.10
C THR A 147 19.30 13.22 -15.61
N LYS A 148 19.12 13.11 -16.94
CA LYS A 148 17.82 13.16 -17.62
C LYS A 148 17.49 11.79 -18.23
N LEU A 149 16.21 11.43 -18.20
CA LEU A 149 15.69 10.23 -18.84
C LEU A 149 15.38 10.50 -20.33
N ASN A 150 15.81 9.61 -21.22
CA ASN A 150 15.59 9.74 -22.66
C ASN A 150 14.22 9.15 -23.06
N ILE A 151 13.37 9.95 -23.72
CA ILE A 151 12.15 9.44 -24.37
C ILE A 151 12.55 8.77 -25.69
N LEU A 152 12.37 7.46 -25.77
CA LEU A 152 12.64 6.63 -26.94
C LEU A 152 11.46 6.64 -27.93
N ARG A 153 10.23 6.75 -27.43
CA ARG A 153 8.99 6.78 -28.21
C ARG A 153 7.89 7.49 -27.42
N ALA A 154 7.03 8.23 -28.12
CA ALA A 154 5.82 8.84 -27.57
C ALA A 154 4.61 8.44 -28.43
N ASP A 155 3.50 8.04 -27.79
CA ASP A 155 2.20 7.77 -28.42
C ASP A 155 1.11 8.56 -27.68
N ARG A 156 0.12 9.13 -28.39
CA ARG A 156 -1.14 9.64 -27.77
C ARG A 156 -2.21 8.59 -27.97
N VAL A 157 -2.86 8.19 -26.89
CA VAL A 157 -3.84 7.10 -26.88
C VAL A 157 -5.12 7.60 -26.23
N SER A 158 -6.26 7.50 -26.91
CA SER A 158 -7.54 7.88 -26.29
C SER A 158 -7.89 6.94 -25.13
N THR A 159 -8.64 7.44 -24.13
CA THR A 159 -9.05 6.63 -22.97
C THR A 159 -9.76 5.33 -23.34
N GLY A 160 -10.53 5.32 -24.43
CA GLY A 160 -11.15 4.10 -24.97
C GLY A 160 -10.16 3.06 -25.51
N ASN A 161 -9.02 3.51 -26.05
CA ASN A 161 -8.00 2.66 -26.67
C ASN A 161 -6.85 2.27 -25.71
N LEU A 162 -6.65 3.00 -24.61
CA LEU A 162 -5.58 2.74 -23.64
C LEU A 162 -5.51 1.25 -23.20
N PRO A 163 -6.61 0.56 -22.85
CA PRO A 163 -6.52 -0.85 -22.47
C PRO A 163 -6.05 -1.77 -23.61
N ALA A 164 -6.42 -1.48 -24.87
CA ALA A 164 -5.96 -2.26 -26.01
C ALA A 164 -4.46 -2.06 -26.26
N TYR A 165 -3.97 -0.83 -26.10
CA TYR A 165 -2.54 -0.51 -26.16
C TYR A 165 -1.75 -1.25 -25.07
N VAL A 166 -2.19 -1.13 -23.80
CA VAL A 166 -1.55 -1.78 -22.65
C VAL A 166 -1.49 -3.30 -22.83
N ARG A 167 -2.58 -3.93 -23.30
CA ARG A 167 -2.62 -5.38 -23.55
C ARG A 167 -1.58 -5.83 -24.57
N GLU A 168 -1.40 -5.08 -25.66
CA GLU A 168 -0.44 -5.45 -26.72
C GLU A 168 1.02 -5.26 -26.27
N VAL A 169 1.29 -4.22 -25.46
CA VAL A 169 2.60 -4.00 -24.85
C VAL A 169 2.94 -5.11 -23.85
N GLU A 170 2.03 -5.42 -22.91
CA GLU A 170 2.20 -6.53 -21.96
C GLU A 170 2.47 -7.85 -22.69
N ARG A 171 1.66 -8.17 -23.72
CA ARG A 171 1.82 -9.37 -24.54
C ARG A 171 3.18 -9.45 -25.26
N ARG A 172 3.73 -8.34 -25.75
CA ARG A 172 5.07 -8.32 -26.39
C ARG A 172 6.21 -8.37 -25.37
N SER A 173 5.97 -7.94 -24.13
CA SER A 173 6.95 -8.01 -23.05
C SER A 173 7.01 -9.39 -22.37
N ASP A 174 5.96 -10.21 -22.51
CA ASP A 174 5.85 -11.54 -21.89
C ASP A 174 7.02 -12.47 -22.28
N PRO A 175 7.77 -13.07 -21.32
CA PRO A 175 8.95 -13.88 -21.64
C PRO A 175 8.60 -15.16 -22.39
N ARG A 176 7.34 -15.63 -22.27
CA ARG A 176 6.82 -16.80 -22.97
C ARG A 176 6.63 -16.54 -24.47
N ILE A 177 6.55 -15.26 -24.85
CA ILE A 177 6.35 -14.79 -26.23
C ILE A 177 7.65 -14.18 -26.78
N ASN A 178 8.44 -13.51 -25.94
CA ASN A 178 9.73 -12.91 -26.30
C ASN A 178 10.83 -13.31 -25.30
N PRO A 179 11.39 -14.52 -25.40
CA PRO A 179 12.41 -15.02 -24.48
C PRO A 179 13.77 -14.32 -24.63
N GLU A 180 14.00 -13.57 -25.71
CA GLU A 180 15.23 -12.77 -25.91
C GLU A 180 15.19 -11.42 -25.17
N SER A 181 14.04 -11.03 -24.62
CA SER A 181 13.89 -9.76 -23.90
C SER A 181 14.71 -9.75 -22.60
N LYS A 182 15.57 -8.73 -22.44
CA LYS A 182 16.36 -8.52 -21.20
C LYS A 182 15.53 -8.11 -19.99
N GLN A 183 14.29 -7.65 -20.18
CA GLN A 183 13.32 -7.48 -19.10
C GLN A 183 12.12 -8.41 -19.31
N PRO A 184 11.71 -9.16 -18.28
CA PRO A 184 10.65 -10.14 -18.43
C PRO A 184 9.25 -9.52 -18.52
N HIS A 185 9.04 -8.27 -18.11
CA HIS A 185 7.76 -7.59 -18.20
C HIS A 185 7.98 -6.07 -18.32
N ALA A 186 7.08 -5.38 -19.03
CA ALA A 186 7.03 -3.92 -19.03
C ALA A 186 6.76 -3.39 -17.61
N ARG A 187 7.42 -2.28 -17.24
CA ARG A 187 7.09 -1.52 -16.03
C ARG A 187 6.40 -0.21 -16.41
N TRP A 188 5.15 -0.07 -15.96
CA TRP A 188 4.34 1.12 -16.14
C TRP A 188 4.59 2.13 -15.03
N ILE A 189 4.50 3.43 -15.33
CA ILE A 189 4.68 4.52 -14.38
C ILE A 189 3.52 5.50 -14.57
N TRP A 190 2.90 5.89 -13.47
CA TRP A 190 1.78 6.83 -13.47
C TRP A 190 1.68 7.53 -12.12
N ALA A 191 1.00 8.67 -12.09
CA ALA A 191 0.78 9.45 -10.88
C ALA A 191 0.08 8.64 -9.77
N ASP A 192 -1.04 7.98 -10.10
CA ASP A 192 -1.83 7.17 -9.17
C ASP A 192 -2.48 5.98 -9.87
N THR A 193 -2.29 4.78 -9.32
CA THR A 193 -2.89 3.54 -9.80
C THR A 193 -4.41 3.57 -9.70
N ARG A 194 -4.99 4.33 -8.75
CA ARG A 194 -6.45 4.51 -8.60
C ARG A 194 -7.10 5.11 -9.84
N THR A 195 -6.37 5.90 -10.62
CA THR A 195 -6.88 6.52 -11.87
C THR A 195 -6.81 5.56 -13.05
N ILE A 196 -5.68 4.87 -13.22
CA ILE A 196 -5.44 4.01 -14.40
C ILE A 196 -6.09 2.63 -14.25
N ALA A 197 -5.93 1.96 -13.10
CA ALA A 197 -6.32 0.56 -12.96
C ALA A 197 -7.82 0.31 -13.24
N PRO A 198 -8.78 1.15 -12.80
CA PRO A 198 -10.19 0.96 -13.15
C PRO A 198 -10.47 1.02 -14.66
N ILE A 199 -9.73 1.84 -15.42
CA ILE A 199 -9.87 1.94 -16.89
C ILE A 199 -9.44 0.62 -17.54
N LEU A 200 -8.32 0.04 -17.08
CA LEU A 200 -7.77 -1.22 -17.59
C LEU A 200 -8.64 -2.43 -17.20
N LEU A 201 -9.01 -2.51 -15.91
CA LEU A 201 -9.76 -3.63 -15.34
C LEU A 201 -11.16 -3.76 -15.96
N ARG A 202 -11.85 -2.64 -16.24
CA ARG A 202 -13.13 -2.63 -16.99
C ARG A 202 -13.04 -3.24 -18.40
N LYS A 203 -11.85 -3.41 -18.97
CA LYS A 203 -11.62 -4.11 -20.25
C LYS A 203 -10.85 -5.43 -20.08
N GLY A 204 -10.78 -5.96 -18.85
CA GLY A 204 -10.09 -7.21 -18.54
C GLY A 204 -8.56 -7.15 -18.71
N VAL A 205 -7.97 -5.96 -18.62
CA VAL A 205 -6.52 -5.75 -18.75
C VAL A 205 -5.90 -5.59 -17.37
N ARG A 206 -4.80 -6.32 -17.12
CA ARG A 206 -3.98 -6.25 -15.91
C ARG A 206 -2.54 -6.05 -16.32
N VAL A 207 -1.81 -5.16 -15.64
CA VAL A 207 -0.37 -4.98 -15.83
C VAL A 207 0.42 -5.87 -14.88
N GLN A 208 1.62 -6.30 -15.28
CA GLN A 208 2.47 -7.10 -14.39
C GLN A 208 3.14 -6.22 -13.33
N LEU A 209 3.79 -5.13 -13.76
CA LEU A 209 4.60 -4.26 -12.92
C LEU A 209 4.20 -2.79 -13.11
N CYS A 210 4.03 -2.05 -12.02
CA CYS A 210 3.95 -0.59 -12.06
C CYS A 210 4.97 0.08 -11.12
N HIS A 211 4.97 1.41 -11.14
CA HIS A 211 5.56 2.32 -10.17
C HIS A 211 4.53 3.42 -9.91
N ASP A 212 3.93 3.41 -8.72
CA ASP A 212 2.92 4.38 -8.30
C ASP A 212 3.62 5.61 -7.70
N MET A 213 3.67 6.71 -8.45
CA MET A 213 4.49 7.85 -8.05
C MET A 213 3.97 8.51 -6.77
N ARG A 214 2.66 8.58 -6.52
CA ARG A 214 2.09 9.11 -5.27
C ARG A 214 2.52 8.29 -4.05
N LEU A 215 2.39 6.96 -4.11
CA LEU A 215 2.74 6.10 -2.97
C LEU A 215 4.25 6.15 -2.68
N VAL A 216 5.08 6.17 -3.72
CA VAL A 216 6.54 6.30 -3.57
C VAL A 216 6.92 7.69 -3.05
N GLN A 217 6.27 8.76 -3.50
CA GLN A 217 6.44 10.11 -2.97
C GLN A 217 6.11 10.18 -1.47
N ARG A 218 4.97 9.64 -1.01
CA ARG A 218 4.61 9.58 0.43
C ARG A 218 5.70 8.93 1.28
N ILE A 219 6.30 7.86 0.77
CA ILE A 219 7.41 7.14 1.45
C ILE A 219 8.68 8.00 1.50
N LEU A 220 9.07 8.59 0.37
CA LEU A 220 10.31 9.37 0.26
C LEU A 220 10.24 10.72 0.99
N LEU A 221 9.08 11.41 0.98
CA LEU A 221 8.82 12.59 1.81
C LEU A 221 8.98 12.28 3.29
N THR A 222 8.41 11.17 3.76
CA THR A 222 8.53 10.78 5.17
C THR A 222 9.97 10.40 5.50
N ALA A 223 10.67 9.71 4.59
CA ALA A 223 12.07 9.31 4.78
C ALA A 223 13.05 10.49 4.79
N SER A 224 12.81 11.56 4.02
CA SER A 224 13.68 12.74 4.00
C SER A 224 13.59 13.59 5.28
N THR A 225 12.53 13.44 6.09
CA THR A 225 12.45 14.07 7.42
C THR A 225 13.41 13.47 8.45
N HIS A 226 13.93 12.25 8.22
CA HIS A 226 14.72 11.52 9.21
C HIS A 226 16.03 12.26 9.56
N PRO A 227 16.39 12.47 10.85
CA PRO A 227 17.51 13.33 11.24
C PRO A 227 18.90 12.98 10.69
N SER A 228 19.12 11.72 10.29
CA SER A 228 20.38 11.29 9.66
C SER A 228 20.52 11.68 8.19
N GLY A 229 19.46 12.19 7.53
CA GLY A 229 19.46 12.49 6.10
C GLY A 229 19.65 11.26 5.21
N HIS A 230 19.25 10.06 5.68
CA HIS A 230 19.47 8.78 4.98
C HIS A 230 18.77 8.67 3.62
N VAL A 231 17.80 9.54 3.34
CA VAL A 231 17.20 9.79 2.03
C VAL A 231 17.20 11.31 1.84
N ARG A 232 17.55 11.78 0.64
CA ARG A 232 17.38 13.17 0.22
C ARG A 232 16.41 13.19 -0.94
N TYR A 233 15.28 13.86 -0.75
CA TYR A 233 14.20 13.91 -1.71
C TYR A 233 13.40 15.20 -1.53
N GLU A 234 13.10 15.82 -2.66
CA GLU A 234 12.31 17.03 -2.83
C GLU A 234 11.39 16.77 -4.03
N PRO A 235 10.06 16.89 -3.90
CA PRO A 235 9.12 16.58 -4.97
C PRO A 235 9.17 17.67 -6.04
N VAL A 236 9.12 17.26 -7.31
CA VAL A 236 8.97 18.16 -8.46
C VAL A 236 7.48 18.42 -8.75
N LEU A 237 6.63 17.45 -8.43
CA LEU A 237 5.18 17.51 -8.60
C LEU A 237 4.51 17.03 -7.31
N ASP A 238 3.62 17.84 -6.71
CA ASP A 238 2.85 17.40 -5.54
C ASP A 238 1.78 16.39 -5.97
N LEU A 239 2.03 15.13 -5.64
CA LEU A 239 1.13 13.99 -5.81
C LEU A 239 0.59 13.49 -4.45
N ALA A 240 1.09 14.01 -3.33
CA ALA A 240 0.83 13.49 -1.99
C ALA A 240 -0.56 13.86 -1.48
N GLN A 241 -1.17 14.91 -2.03
CA GLN A 241 -2.55 15.29 -1.75
C GLN A 241 -3.54 14.24 -2.28
N ASP A 242 -4.55 13.89 -1.46
CA ASP A 242 -5.54 12.88 -1.83
C ASP A 242 -6.63 13.49 -2.71
N THR A 243 -6.32 13.63 -4.01
CA THR A 243 -7.21 14.26 -5.02
C THR A 243 -8.34 13.36 -5.51
N VAL A 244 -8.36 12.09 -5.10
CA VAL A 244 -9.43 11.15 -5.44
C VAL A 244 -10.50 11.21 -4.35
N GLU A 245 -11.68 11.71 -4.71
CA GLU A 245 -12.84 11.74 -3.82
C GLU A 245 -13.13 10.32 -3.28
N LYS A 246 -13.05 10.15 -1.96
CA LYS A 246 -13.31 8.86 -1.31
C LYS A 246 -14.77 8.49 -1.57
N PRO A 247 -15.08 7.24 -1.99
CA PRO A 247 -16.44 6.87 -2.35
C PRO A 247 -17.38 7.14 -1.19
N ALA A 248 -18.32 8.08 -1.41
CA ALA A 248 -19.27 8.57 -0.41
C ALA A 248 -20.33 7.50 -0.10
N GLY A 249 -19.92 6.44 0.61
CA GLY A 249 -20.82 5.57 1.33
C GLY A 249 -21.45 6.39 2.46
N LYS A 250 -22.56 7.06 2.14
CA LYS A 250 -23.44 7.70 3.12
C LYS A 250 -24.02 6.62 4.02
N LEU A 251 -23.27 6.23 5.05
CA LEU A 251 -23.88 5.70 6.25
C LEU A 251 -24.92 6.74 6.69
N PRO A 252 -26.18 6.35 6.96
CA PRO A 252 -27.14 7.29 7.53
C PRO A 252 -26.50 7.85 8.80
N VAL A 253 -26.47 9.18 8.91
CA VAL A 253 -25.86 9.87 10.06
C VAL A 253 -26.53 9.30 11.32
N ALA A 254 -25.76 8.58 12.14
CA ALA A 254 -26.23 8.13 13.44
C ALA A 254 -26.72 9.39 14.16
N ARG A 255 -28.02 9.45 14.47
CA ARG A 255 -28.75 10.68 14.84
C ARG A 255 -27.86 11.55 15.73
N GLN A 256 -27.44 12.71 15.22
CA GLN A 256 -26.64 13.65 15.99
C GLN A 256 -27.47 14.05 17.22
N ILE A 257 -27.08 13.54 18.38
CA ILE A 257 -27.69 13.91 19.65
C ILE A 257 -27.35 15.38 19.87
N ALA A 258 -28.35 16.25 19.83
CA ALA A 258 -28.18 17.68 19.99
C ALA A 258 -27.48 17.98 21.34
N GLY A 259 -26.34 18.67 21.31
CA GLY A 259 -25.61 19.03 22.53
C GLY A 259 -24.08 19.06 22.46
N GLN A 260 -23.43 18.81 21.32
CA GLN A 260 -21.97 18.98 21.16
C GLN A 260 -21.63 19.76 19.87
N GLY A 261 -21.99 21.04 19.85
CA GLY A 261 -21.45 22.01 18.89
C GLY A 261 -20.37 22.85 19.53
N GLU A 262 -19.10 22.44 19.37
CA GLU A 262 -17.88 23.29 19.34
C GLU A 262 -16.63 22.40 19.29
N LEU A 263 -16.27 21.91 18.11
CA LEU A 263 -14.87 21.74 17.65
C LEU A 263 -14.89 21.29 16.18
N PHE A 264 -14.21 22.06 15.31
CA PHE A 264 -14.12 21.88 13.86
C PHE A 264 -15.43 22.20 13.10
N GLY A 265 -15.30 22.96 12.01
CA GLY A 265 -16.41 23.40 11.18
C GLY A 265 -16.21 22.97 9.73
N ASP A 266 -17.33 22.69 9.08
CA ASP A 266 -17.46 22.32 7.67
C ASP A 266 -17.56 23.60 6.79
N ASP A 267 -17.41 23.61 5.46
CA ASP A 267 -17.34 22.48 4.51
C ASP A 267 -16.63 22.88 3.19
N PHE A 268 -16.53 21.93 2.24
CA PHE A 268 -15.90 22.03 0.91
C PHE A 268 -16.96 21.73 -0.21
N LEU A 269 -16.71 22.14 -1.47
CA LEU A 269 -17.46 21.77 -2.73
C LEU A 269 -18.86 22.42 -3.00
N THR A 270 -19.38 22.66 -4.23
CA THR A 270 -18.86 22.80 -5.62
C THR A 270 -19.87 23.53 -6.57
N ALA A 271 -19.35 23.96 -7.74
CA ALA A 271 -19.92 24.68 -8.89
C ALA A 271 -21.23 24.22 -9.60
N ALA A 272 -21.81 25.17 -10.37
CA ALA A 272 -22.63 25.02 -11.61
C ALA A 272 -23.02 26.45 -12.12
N GLU A 273 -23.32 26.78 -13.38
CA GLU A 273 -22.87 26.32 -14.73
C GLU A 273 -23.42 27.34 -15.80
N GLU A 274 -22.78 27.56 -16.96
CA GLU A 274 -23.53 28.01 -18.18
C GLU A 274 -22.84 27.62 -19.51
N ASN A 275 -23.61 27.02 -20.41
CA ASN A 275 -23.15 26.42 -21.67
C ASN A 275 -23.51 27.29 -22.90
N THR A 276 -22.59 27.45 -23.85
CA THR A 276 -22.94 27.68 -25.26
C THR A 276 -22.11 26.78 -26.17
N VAL A 277 -22.78 26.03 -27.04
CA VAL A 277 -22.15 25.05 -27.94
C VAL A 277 -22.08 25.61 -29.35
N SER A 278 -20.88 25.67 -29.93
CA SER A 278 -20.68 25.73 -31.37
C SER A 278 -19.63 24.68 -31.77
N GLY A 279 -20.07 23.68 -32.54
CA GLY A 279 -19.21 22.57 -32.95
C GLY A 279 -18.36 22.93 -34.17
N HIS A 280 -17.07 22.57 -34.14
CA HIS A 280 -16.20 22.47 -35.30
C HIS A 280 -15.44 21.14 -35.24
N GLU A 281 -15.40 20.39 -36.35
CA GLU A 281 -14.57 19.20 -36.47
C GLU A 281 -13.09 19.60 -36.51
N ALA A 282 -12.29 19.12 -35.56
CA ALA A 282 -10.88 19.45 -35.45
C ALA A 282 -9.97 18.35 -36.02
N ALA A 283 -8.95 18.77 -36.77
CA ALA A 283 -7.86 17.94 -37.29
C ALA A 283 -7.07 17.24 -36.15
N PRO A 284 -6.36 16.12 -36.43
CA PRO A 284 -5.63 15.37 -35.39
C PRO A 284 -4.65 16.27 -34.61
N PRO A 285 -4.79 16.39 -33.28
CA PRO A 285 -4.07 17.39 -32.52
C PRO A 285 -2.63 16.97 -32.16
N THR A 286 -1.71 17.90 -32.39
CA THR A 286 -0.37 17.93 -31.79
C THR A 286 -0.45 18.07 -30.26
N LEU A 287 0.63 17.79 -29.53
CA LEU A 287 0.72 18.14 -28.09
C LEU A 287 0.69 19.66 -27.92
N THR A 288 -0.01 20.17 -26.91
CA THR A 288 0.04 21.58 -26.55
C THR A 288 1.30 21.91 -25.75
N SER A 289 1.58 23.20 -25.54
CA SER A 289 2.64 23.64 -24.62
C SER A 289 2.36 23.24 -23.17
N ALA A 290 1.09 23.24 -22.74
CA ALA A 290 0.67 22.80 -21.42
C ALA A 290 0.83 21.28 -21.23
N ASP A 291 0.46 20.48 -22.23
CA ASP A 291 0.71 19.02 -22.23
C ASP A 291 2.20 18.71 -22.12
N THR A 292 3.03 19.48 -22.85
CA THR A 292 4.49 19.33 -22.85
C THR A 292 5.08 19.57 -21.45
N GLU A 293 4.64 20.64 -20.79
CA GLU A 293 5.06 20.97 -19.42
C GLU A 293 4.63 19.89 -18.42
N LEU A 294 3.36 19.44 -18.48
CA LEU A 294 2.84 18.38 -17.60
C LEU A 294 3.62 17.07 -17.73
N VAL A 295 4.01 16.69 -18.96
CA VAL A 295 4.83 15.50 -19.24
C VAL A 295 6.24 15.64 -18.67
N HIS A 296 6.85 16.84 -18.78
CA HIS A 296 8.16 17.10 -18.18
C HIS A 296 8.11 17.00 -16.65
N GLN A 297 7.11 17.61 -16.00
CA GLN A 297 6.92 17.51 -14.54
C GLN A 297 6.79 16.06 -14.05
N HIS A 298 6.02 15.22 -14.75
CA HIS A 298 5.90 13.79 -14.42
C HIS A 298 7.22 13.02 -14.61
N LEU A 299 8.00 13.34 -15.65
CA LEU A 299 9.28 12.69 -15.93
C LEU A 299 10.37 13.11 -14.93
N ASP A 300 10.41 14.38 -14.57
CA ASP A 300 11.36 14.93 -13.61
C ASP A 300 11.03 14.49 -12.17
N GLU A 301 9.75 14.39 -11.80
CA GLU A 301 9.30 13.76 -10.55
C GLU A 301 9.74 12.29 -10.47
N PHE A 302 9.47 11.48 -11.52
CA PHE A 302 9.94 10.09 -11.55
C PHE A 302 11.47 10.00 -11.45
N THR A 303 12.19 10.91 -12.10
CA THR A 303 13.66 11.00 -12.02
C THR A 303 14.14 11.36 -10.62
N ALA A 304 13.47 12.29 -9.92
CA ALA A 304 13.75 12.66 -8.54
C ALA A 304 13.55 11.48 -7.58
N GLN A 305 12.46 10.71 -7.75
CA GLN A 305 12.23 9.49 -6.96
C GLN A 305 13.31 8.42 -7.21
N LEU A 306 13.64 8.15 -8.48
CA LEU A 306 14.71 7.19 -8.83
C LEU A 306 16.07 7.62 -8.27
N ARG A 307 16.39 8.92 -8.30
CA ARG A 307 17.61 9.49 -7.72
C ARG A 307 17.62 9.31 -6.20
N ALA A 308 16.56 9.68 -5.50
CA ALA A 308 16.45 9.55 -4.04
C ALA A 308 16.56 8.10 -3.56
N ILE A 309 15.97 7.15 -4.29
CA ILE A 309 16.14 5.71 -4.04
C ILE A 309 17.60 5.29 -4.30
N ALA A 310 18.23 5.76 -5.38
CA ALA A 310 19.59 5.38 -5.74
C ALA A 310 20.68 5.95 -4.81
N THR A 311 20.46 7.13 -4.21
CA THR A 311 21.41 7.81 -3.30
C THR A 311 21.12 7.59 -1.82
N GLY A 312 19.99 6.96 -1.47
CA GLY A 312 19.66 6.63 -0.08
C GLY A 312 20.62 5.61 0.55
N ALA A 313 20.60 5.50 1.87
CA ALA A 313 21.54 4.65 2.61
C ALA A 313 21.41 3.13 2.30
N HIS A 314 20.22 2.68 1.89
CA HIS A 314 19.94 1.29 1.49
C HIS A 314 19.12 1.24 0.19
N PRO A 315 19.72 1.51 -0.99
CA PRO A 315 19.01 1.66 -2.27
C PRO A 315 18.21 0.43 -2.70
N GLU A 316 18.72 -0.76 -2.42
CA GLU A 316 18.07 -2.04 -2.71
C GLU A 316 16.77 -2.22 -1.91
N ARG A 317 16.78 -1.78 -0.66
CA ARG A 317 15.63 -1.88 0.25
C ARG A 317 14.53 -0.89 -0.10
N LEU A 318 14.88 0.38 -0.32
CA LEU A 318 13.94 1.41 -0.75
C LEU A 318 13.32 1.09 -2.12
N ARG A 319 14.09 0.49 -3.03
CA ARG A 319 13.58 0.00 -4.32
C ARG A 319 12.59 -1.16 -4.16
N LEU A 320 12.86 -2.09 -3.25
CA LEU A 320 11.92 -3.18 -2.94
C LEU A 320 10.64 -2.62 -2.29
N LEU A 321 10.75 -1.67 -1.37
CA LEU A 321 9.61 -1.00 -0.74
C LEU A 321 8.72 -0.29 -1.77
N ALA A 322 9.33 0.52 -2.65
CA ALA A 322 8.61 1.21 -3.73
C ALA A 322 7.89 0.23 -4.67
N ALA A 323 8.55 -0.87 -5.05
CA ALA A 323 7.96 -1.91 -5.90
C ALA A 323 6.85 -2.70 -5.19
N ALA A 324 7.00 -2.99 -3.89
CA ALA A 324 6.04 -3.72 -3.08
C ALA A 324 4.76 -2.89 -2.84
N GLU A 325 4.89 -1.60 -2.51
CA GLU A 325 3.74 -0.71 -2.33
C GLU A 325 3.00 -0.45 -3.66
N SER A 326 3.76 -0.32 -4.77
CA SER A 326 3.18 -0.24 -6.12
C SER A 326 2.44 -1.54 -6.49
N ALA A 327 2.98 -2.71 -6.18
CA ALA A 327 2.26 -3.98 -6.37
C ALA A 327 1.01 -4.07 -5.47
N GLY A 328 1.08 -3.53 -4.25
CA GLY A 328 -0.05 -3.40 -3.34
C GLY A 328 -1.19 -2.57 -3.93
N SER A 329 -0.89 -1.44 -4.59
CA SER A 329 -1.90 -0.61 -5.25
C SER A 329 -2.64 -1.32 -6.38
N LEU A 330 -1.95 -2.19 -7.14
CA LEU A 330 -2.57 -3.05 -8.15
C LEU A 330 -3.47 -4.12 -7.51
N VAL A 331 -3.04 -4.73 -6.39
CA VAL A 331 -3.87 -5.69 -5.64
C VAL A 331 -5.11 -5.00 -5.07
N ALA A 332 -4.98 -3.80 -4.50
CA ALA A 332 -6.10 -3.03 -3.96
C ALA A 332 -7.14 -2.68 -5.05
N ALA A 333 -6.70 -2.19 -6.21
CA ALA A 333 -7.59 -1.90 -7.34
C ALA A 333 -8.25 -3.18 -7.92
N GLU A 334 -7.54 -4.31 -7.93
CA GLU A 334 -8.11 -5.61 -8.30
C GLU A 334 -9.16 -6.09 -7.28
N ILE A 335 -8.90 -5.95 -5.97
CA ILE A 335 -9.87 -6.27 -4.91
C ILE A 335 -11.13 -5.41 -5.05
N GLU A 336 -11.00 -4.09 -5.24
CA GLU A 336 -12.16 -3.20 -5.41
C GLU A 336 -12.97 -3.53 -6.68
N TYR A 337 -12.28 -3.87 -7.77
CA TYR A 337 -12.91 -4.22 -9.05
C TYR A 337 -13.59 -5.59 -9.02
N TYR A 338 -12.95 -6.63 -8.50
CA TYR A 338 -13.52 -7.98 -8.43
C TYR A 338 -14.54 -8.10 -7.30
N GLY A 339 -14.17 -7.63 -6.10
CA GLY A 339 -14.93 -7.70 -4.87
C GLY A 339 -15.20 -9.12 -4.37
N ILE A 340 -15.52 -9.21 -3.09
CA ILE A 340 -15.82 -10.43 -2.37
C ILE A 340 -17.23 -10.90 -2.78
N PRO A 341 -17.42 -12.14 -3.26
CA PRO A 341 -18.74 -12.74 -3.43
C PRO A 341 -19.59 -12.62 -2.16
N PHE A 342 -20.81 -12.11 -2.27
CA PHE A 342 -21.65 -11.78 -1.11
C PHE A 342 -23.13 -11.98 -1.43
N ASP A 343 -23.78 -12.82 -0.64
CA ASP A 343 -25.21 -13.11 -0.71
C ASP A 343 -25.99 -12.16 0.21
N THR A 344 -26.71 -11.22 -0.40
CA THR A 344 -27.54 -10.24 0.32
C THR A 344 -28.77 -10.86 0.97
N ALA A 345 -29.28 -11.99 0.48
CA ALA A 345 -30.44 -12.65 1.06
C ALA A 345 -30.06 -13.43 2.33
N VAL A 346 -28.91 -14.10 2.33
CA VAL A 346 -28.34 -14.72 3.54
C VAL A 346 -28.00 -13.66 4.60
N HIS A 347 -27.46 -12.52 4.19
CA HIS A 347 -27.20 -11.39 5.08
C HIS A 347 -28.48 -10.80 5.68
N ASP A 348 -29.50 -10.53 4.85
CA ASP A 348 -30.80 -10.00 5.29
C ASP A 348 -31.54 -10.96 6.23
N ALA A 349 -31.54 -12.27 5.90
CA ALA A 349 -32.12 -13.30 6.75
C ALA A 349 -31.43 -13.38 8.13
N HIS A 350 -30.10 -13.35 8.16
CA HIS A 350 -29.38 -13.40 9.44
C HIS A 350 -29.55 -12.09 10.24
N LEU A 351 -29.49 -10.91 9.60
CA LEU A 351 -29.81 -9.66 10.30
C LEU A 351 -31.22 -9.67 10.87
N THR A 352 -32.20 -10.18 10.11
CA THR A 352 -33.59 -10.34 10.57
C THR A 352 -33.69 -11.28 11.76
N GLU A 353 -32.92 -12.37 11.77
CA GLU A 353 -32.81 -13.29 12.91
C GLU A 353 -32.24 -12.58 14.16
N ILE A 354 -31.14 -11.83 14.06
CA ILE A 354 -30.44 -11.28 15.23
C ILE A 354 -30.96 -9.90 15.70
N LEU A 355 -31.57 -9.10 14.82
CA LEU A 355 -32.04 -7.74 15.12
C LEU A 355 -33.58 -7.59 15.07
N GLY A 356 -34.30 -8.56 14.49
CA GLY A 356 -35.71 -8.40 14.11
C GLY A 356 -35.84 -7.84 12.70
N PRO A 357 -37.08 -7.64 12.19
CA PRO A 357 -37.31 -7.20 10.81
C PRO A 357 -36.58 -5.88 10.50
N ARG A 358 -36.15 -5.71 9.25
CA ARG A 358 -35.48 -4.50 8.75
C ARG A 358 -36.30 -3.25 9.14
N PRO A 359 -35.77 -2.32 9.95
CA PRO A 359 -36.53 -1.17 10.42
C PRO A 359 -36.75 -0.14 9.30
N PRO A 360 -37.73 0.76 9.46
CA PRO A 360 -37.84 1.98 8.66
C PRO A 360 -36.56 2.83 8.72
N GLU A 361 -36.38 3.71 7.73
CA GLU A 361 -35.20 4.59 7.69
C GLU A 361 -35.16 5.52 8.90
N GLY A 362 -34.03 5.52 9.60
CA GLY A 362 -33.82 6.35 10.80
C GLY A 362 -34.39 5.79 12.10
N GLU A 363 -34.93 4.56 12.11
CA GLU A 363 -35.38 3.84 13.31
C GLU A 363 -34.39 2.73 13.75
N HIS A 364 -34.55 2.24 14.98
CA HIS A 364 -33.77 1.11 15.51
C HIS A 364 -34.53 -0.20 15.32
N PRO A 365 -33.84 -1.33 15.05
CA PRO A 365 -34.47 -2.65 15.03
C PRO A 365 -35.15 -3.03 16.36
N ALA A 366 -36.24 -3.78 16.28
CA ALA A 366 -37.07 -4.16 17.43
C ALA A 366 -36.26 -4.77 18.59
N LYS A 367 -35.31 -5.68 18.33
CA LYS A 367 -34.51 -6.32 19.37
C LYS A 367 -33.53 -5.37 20.06
N LEU A 368 -33.14 -4.26 19.42
CA LEU A 368 -32.40 -3.19 20.10
C LEU A 368 -33.32 -2.35 20.97
N MET A 369 -34.56 -2.08 20.55
CA MET A 369 -35.54 -1.37 21.38
C MET A 369 -35.90 -2.17 22.63
N GLU A 370 -36.16 -3.48 22.50
CA GLU A 370 -36.37 -4.40 23.63
C GLU A 370 -35.21 -4.38 24.63
N LEU A 371 -33.97 -4.46 24.14
CA LEU A 371 -32.78 -4.39 25.00
C LEU A 371 -32.57 -3.00 25.60
N ALA A 372 -32.95 -1.92 24.92
CA ALA A 372 -32.89 -0.57 25.49
C ALA A 372 -33.85 -0.43 26.68
N GLU A 373 -35.09 -0.92 26.56
CA GLU A 373 -36.05 -0.91 27.66
C GLU A 373 -35.58 -1.80 28.83
N GLN A 374 -35.01 -2.97 28.55
CA GLN A 374 -34.41 -3.83 29.59
C GLN A 374 -33.30 -3.09 30.35
N ILE A 375 -32.36 -2.44 29.65
CA ILE A 375 -31.27 -1.67 30.27
C ILE A 375 -31.81 -0.46 31.06
N ARG A 376 -32.86 0.21 30.57
CA ARG A 376 -33.54 1.31 31.27
C ARG A 376 -34.15 0.84 32.59
N ALA A 377 -34.79 -0.33 32.59
CA ALA A 377 -35.35 -0.94 33.79
C ALA A 377 -34.25 -1.37 34.78
N ASP A 378 -33.24 -2.11 34.32
CA ASP A 378 -32.17 -2.67 35.16
C ASP A 378 -31.29 -1.60 35.81
N LEU A 379 -31.09 -0.45 35.15
CA LEU A 379 -30.34 0.69 35.67
C LEU A 379 -31.24 1.75 36.35
N PHE A 380 -32.55 1.52 36.46
CA PHE A 380 -33.54 2.48 36.97
C PHE A 380 -33.48 3.86 36.29
N ALA A 381 -33.20 3.87 34.99
CA ALA A 381 -32.88 5.06 34.20
C ALA A 381 -33.81 5.20 32.97
N PRO A 382 -35.08 5.61 33.14
CA PRO A 382 -36.12 5.52 32.11
C PRO A 382 -35.86 6.36 30.85
N HIS A 383 -35.01 7.39 30.93
CA HIS A 383 -34.67 8.26 29.80
C HIS A 383 -33.28 8.00 29.22
N LEU A 384 -32.58 6.95 29.65
CA LEU A 384 -31.25 6.61 29.16
C LEU A 384 -31.28 6.35 27.65
N ASN A 385 -30.38 6.99 26.89
CA ASN A 385 -29.98 6.53 25.57
C ASN A 385 -28.78 5.57 25.68
N PRO A 386 -28.93 4.25 25.44
CA PRO A 386 -27.80 3.31 25.56
C PRO A 386 -26.75 3.45 24.45
N ASP A 387 -27.06 4.14 23.35
CA ASP A 387 -26.10 4.47 22.29
C ASP A 387 -25.04 5.47 22.76
N SER A 388 -25.40 6.35 23.70
CA SER A 388 -24.55 7.40 24.25
C SER A 388 -23.63 6.82 25.32
N PRO A 389 -22.31 6.65 25.07
CA PRO A 389 -21.41 6.02 26.04
C PRO A 389 -21.26 6.86 27.32
N GLN A 390 -21.53 8.17 27.23
CA GLN A 390 -21.47 9.12 28.34
C GLN A 390 -22.72 9.05 29.23
N GLU A 391 -23.91 8.89 28.65
CA GLU A 391 -25.13 8.64 29.43
C GLU A 391 -25.12 7.25 30.06
N LEU A 392 -24.75 6.23 29.29
CA LEU A 392 -24.61 4.86 29.80
C LEU A 392 -23.61 4.78 30.96
N LEU A 393 -22.48 5.50 30.87
CA LEU A 393 -21.51 5.57 31.98
C LEU A 393 -22.10 6.25 33.23
N ARG A 394 -22.84 7.36 33.06
CA ARG A 394 -23.52 8.05 34.17
C ARG A 394 -24.60 7.18 34.82
N ALA A 395 -25.40 6.47 34.02
CA ALA A 395 -26.43 5.56 34.51
C ALA A 395 -25.81 4.35 35.25
N LEU A 396 -24.73 3.78 34.71
CA LEU A 396 -23.95 2.74 35.40
C LEU A 396 -23.42 3.23 36.76
N HIS A 397 -22.82 4.42 36.82
CA HIS A 397 -22.34 4.99 38.08
C HIS A 397 -23.47 5.22 39.09
N ALA A 398 -24.63 5.73 38.64
CA ALA A 398 -25.81 5.92 39.47
C ALA A 398 -26.37 4.58 40.01
N ALA A 399 -26.31 3.51 39.21
CA ALA A 399 -26.66 2.15 39.62
C ALA A 399 -25.58 1.44 40.48
N GLY A 400 -24.51 2.14 40.89
CA GLY A 400 -23.43 1.61 41.73
C GLY A 400 -22.33 0.84 40.96
N VAL A 401 -22.35 0.85 39.63
CA VAL A 401 -21.35 0.21 38.76
C VAL A 401 -20.20 1.19 38.51
N ASN A 402 -19.28 1.29 39.47
CA ASN A 402 -18.13 2.19 39.36
C ASN A 402 -17.06 1.65 38.40
N VAL A 403 -17.17 2.00 37.12
CA VAL A 403 -16.23 1.62 36.05
C VAL A 403 -15.65 2.85 35.34
N PRO A 404 -14.37 2.84 34.92
CA PRO A 404 -13.76 3.98 34.21
C PRO A 404 -14.24 4.14 32.75
N SER A 405 -14.89 3.13 32.17
CA SER A 405 -15.47 3.22 30.82
C SER A 405 -16.47 2.08 30.56
N THR A 406 -17.34 2.25 29.57
CA THR A 406 -18.29 1.21 29.13
C THR A 406 -17.65 0.14 28.23
N ARG A 407 -16.32 0.04 28.13
CA ARG A 407 -15.63 -0.95 27.28
C ARG A 407 -15.90 -2.36 27.79
N SER A 408 -16.14 -3.32 26.89
CA SER A 408 -16.59 -4.66 27.26
C SER A 408 -15.65 -5.40 28.21
N TYR A 409 -14.32 -5.24 28.09
CA TYR A 409 -13.37 -5.86 29.03
C TYR A 409 -13.41 -5.22 30.43
N VAL A 410 -13.75 -3.93 30.54
CA VAL A 410 -13.88 -3.23 31.83
C VAL A 410 -15.15 -3.68 32.54
N LEU A 411 -16.27 -3.79 31.82
CA LEU A 411 -17.53 -4.30 32.37
C LEU A 411 -17.36 -5.75 32.84
N LYS A 412 -16.75 -6.62 32.02
CA LYS A 412 -16.46 -8.01 32.38
C LYS A 412 -15.52 -8.12 33.59
N GLY A 413 -14.44 -7.34 33.61
CA GLY A 413 -13.52 -7.26 34.75
C GLY A 413 -14.27 -6.91 36.05
N TRP A 414 -15.08 -5.84 36.03
CA TRP A 414 -15.91 -5.45 37.16
C TRP A 414 -16.92 -6.54 37.60
N ALA A 415 -17.47 -7.31 36.66
CA ALA A 415 -18.37 -8.41 37.01
C ALA A 415 -17.64 -9.62 37.63
N ASP A 416 -16.42 -9.91 37.18
CA ASP A 416 -15.59 -11.00 37.69
C ASP A 416 -14.80 -10.63 38.98
N GLU A 417 -14.57 -9.35 39.25
CA GLU A 417 -13.84 -8.79 40.42
C GLU A 417 -14.35 -9.28 41.79
N THR A 418 -15.63 -9.67 41.91
CA THR A 418 -16.24 -10.06 43.18
C THR A 418 -17.02 -11.35 43.01
N ALA A 419 -16.35 -12.48 43.26
CA ALA A 419 -16.89 -13.84 43.07
C ALA A 419 -18.29 -14.05 43.71
N THR A 420 -18.52 -13.52 44.91
CA THR A 420 -19.80 -13.63 45.64
C THR A 420 -20.96 -12.85 45.02
N GLN A 421 -20.68 -11.86 44.17
CA GLN A 421 -21.68 -11.05 43.47
C GLN A 421 -21.70 -11.32 41.96
N ARG A 422 -20.83 -12.22 41.48
CA ARG A 422 -20.51 -12.42 40.05
C ARG A 422 -21.76 -12.61 39.21
N GLU A 423 -22.63 -13.54 39.59
CA GLU A 423 -23.88 -13.83 38.87
C GLU A 423 -24.78 -12.58 38.73
N ARG A 424 -25.02 -11.85 39.83
CA ARG A 424 -25.79 -10.61 39.82
C ARG A 424 -25.15 -9.51 38.98
N ARG A 425 -23.82 -9.36 39.04
CA ARG A 425 -23.09 -8.37 38.23
C ARG A 425 -23.13 -8.71 36.74
N TRP A 426 -22.97 -9.98 36.39
CA TRP A 426 -23.11 -10.46 35.02
C TRP A 426 -24.53 -10.25 34.48
N ALA A 427 -25.56 -10.58 35.26
CA ALA A 427 -26.96 -10.32 34.89
C ALA A 427 -27.22 -8.84 34.56
N LEU A 428 -26.61 -7.91 35.30
CA LEU A 428 -26.73 -6.46 35.06
C LEU A 428 -26.02 -5.98 33.78
N ILE A 429 -24.86 -6.55 33.44
CA ILE A 429 -24.09 -6.11 32.26
C ILE A 429 -24.40 -6.88 30.97
N GLU A 430 -24.98 -8.07 31.05
CA GLU A 430 -25.21 -8.91 29.87
C GLU A 430 -26.16 -8.24 28.84
N PRO A 431 -27.30 -7.61 29.24
CA PRO A 431 -28.12 -6.82 28.31
C PRO A 431 -27.31 -5.70 27.63
N ILE A 432 -26.43 -5.02 28.38
CA ILE A 432 -25.58 -3.93 27.88
C ILE A 432 -24.54 -4.46 26.88
N LEU A 433 -23.88 -5.59 27.18
CA LEU A 433 -22.92 -6.24 26.29
C LEU A 433 -23.61 -6.70 24.99
N ARG A 434 -24.81 -7.28 25.10
CA ARG A 434 -25.62 -7.72 23.96
C ARG A 434 -26.10 -6.55 23.10
N TYR A 435 -26.63 -5.49 23.71
CA TYR A 435 -27.02 -4.26 23.02
C TYR A 435 -25.85 -3.68 22.23
N LYS A 436 -24.69 -3.49 22.88
CA LYS A 436 -23.49 -2.93 22.23
C LYS A 436 -22.97 -3.80 21.09
N LYS A 437 -23.13 -5.13 21.18
CA LYS A 437 -22.80 -6.05 20.09
C LYS A 437 -23.75 -5.84 18.89
N LEU A 438 -25.06 -5.89 19.14
CA LEU A 438 -26.09 -5.77 18.11
C LEU A 438 -26.11 -4.37 17.47
N TYR A 439 -25.94 -3.31 18.25
CA TYR A 439 -25.85 -1.93 17.75
C TYR A 439 -24.62 -1.73 16.86
N ARG A 440 -23.47 -2.32 17.20
CA ARG A 440 -22.30 -2.32 16.32
C ARG A 440 -22.58 -3.06 15.02
N ILE A 441 -23.25 -4.22 15.05
CA ILE A 441 -23.59 -4.95 13.82
C ILE A 441 -24.52 -4.10 12.95
N PHE A 442 -25.60 -3.56 13.53
CA PHE A 442 -26.56 -2.69 12.84
C PHE A 442 -25.91 -1.47 12.18
N THR A 443 -25.03 -0.76 12.89
CA THR A 443 -24.42 0.49 12.40
C THR A 443 -23.21 0.28 11.48
N ALA A 444 -22.36 -0.70 11.75
CA ALA A 444 -21.13 -0.94 10.99
C ALA A 444 -21.35 -1.80 9.75
N ASN A 445 -22.30 -2.74 9.81
CA ASN A 445 -22.49 -3.79 8.80
C ASN A 445 -23.96 -4.22 8.62
N GLY A 446 -24.92 -3.38 9.00
CA GLY A 446 -26.35 -3.64 8.82
C GLY A 446 -26.80 -3.42 7.37
N TRP A 447 -28.10 -3.31 7.18
CA TRP A 447 -28.73 -3.13 5.87
C TRP A 447 -28.19 -1.91 5.09
N SER A 448 -28.08 -0.74 5.73
CA SER A 448 -27.58 0.49 5.08
C SER A 448 -26.12 0.39 4.62
N TRP A 449 -25.31 -0.41 5.33
CA TRP A 449 -23.96 -0.76 4.89
C TRP A 449 -24.00 -1.68 3.67
N ALA A 450 -24.84 -2.71 3.67
CA ALA A 450 -24.98 -3.61 2.54
C ALA A 450 -25.46 -2.87 1.28
N ASP A 451 -26.50 -2.05 1.39
CA ASP A 451 -27.02 -1.22 0.28
C ASP A 451 -25.93 -0.29 -0.31
N SER A 452 -25.04 0.23 0.55
CA SER A 452 -23.95 1.13 0.14
C SER A 452 -22.81 0.40 -0.57
N TRP A 453 -22.38 -0.76 -0.03
CA TRP A 453 -21.09 -1.40 -0.33
C TRP A 453 -21.18 -2.74 -1.08
N VAL A 454 -22.38 -3.34 -1.16
CA VAL A 454 -22.64 -4.58 -1.91
C VAL A 454 -23.38 -4.25 -3.19
N ARG A 455 -22.82 -4.63 -4.34
CA ARG A 455 -23.43 -4.40 -5.67
C ARG A 455 -23.16 -5.60 -6.56
N ASN A 456 -24.16 -6.02 -7.32
CA ASN A 456 -24.09 -7.17 -8.24
C ASN A 456 -23.60 -8.47 -7.55
N GLY A 457 -24.18 -8.79 -6.37
CA GLY A 457 -23.87 -10.00 -5.60
C GLY A 457 -22.47 -10.02 -4.99
N ARG A 458 -21.85 -8.85 -4.78
CA ARG A 458 -20.46 -8.73 -4.31
C ARG A 458 -20.20 -7.49 -3.47
N PHE A 459 -19.55 -7.67 -2.33
CA PHE A 459 -19.04 -6.59 -1.48
C PHE A 459 -17.74 -6.00 -2.08
N ARG A 460 -17.66 -4.67 -2.18
CA ARG A 460 -16.54 -3.93 -2.78
C ARG A 460 -15.91 -2.97 -1.75
N PRO A 461 -14.96 -3.44 -0.93
CA PRO A 461 -14.23 -2.55 -0.02
C PRO A 461 -13.33 -1.59 -0.80
N HIS A 462 -13.32 -0.32 -0.42
CA HIS A 462 -12.30 0.63 -0.88
C HIS A 462 -11.08 0.54 0.05
N LEU A 463 -9.90 0.23 -0.51
CA LEU A 463 -8.68 -0.03 0.25
C LEU A 463 -7.64 1.08 0.03
N GLU A 464 -7.21 1.74 1.11
CA GLU A 464 -6.16 2.77 1.07
C GLU A 464 -4.80 2.15 1.38
N VAL A 465 -4.04 1.82 0.33
CA VAL A 465 -2.66 1.35 0.42
C VAL A 465 -1.78 2.40 1.11
N GLY A 466 -1.00 1.97 2.10
CA GLY A 466 -0.16 2.86 2.90
C GLY A 466 -0.92 3.86 3.79
N GLY A 467 -2.23 3.67 4.03
CA GLY A 467 -3.09 4.60 4.77
C GLY A 467 -2.63 4.88 6.21
N ALA A 468 -2.06 3.88 6.91
CA ALA A 468 -1.41 4.09 8.20
C ALA A 468 0.09 4.42 8.03
N ALA A 469 0.67 5.18 8.97
CA ALA A 469 2.09 5.52 8.94
C ALA A 469 3.04 4.30 8.88
N THR A 470 2.63 3.16 9.44
CA THR A 470 3.38 1.89 9.36
C THR A 470 3.37 1.24 7.97
N GLY A 471 2.56 1.73 7.03
CA GLY A 471 2.31 1.08 5.74
C GLY A 471 1.11 0.12 5.75
N ARG A 472 0.46 -0.09 6.91
CA ARG A 472 -0.79 -0.86 6.96
C ARG A 472 -1.86 -0.17 6.14
N TRP A 473 -2.65 -0.98 5.43
CA TRP A 473 -3.73 -0.47 4.60
C TRP A 473 -4.88 0.03 5.49
N GLY A 474 -5.45 1.17 5.11
CA GLY A 474 -6.76 1.58 5.57
C GLY A 474 -7.86 0.95 4.71
N ALA A 475 -9.11 1.04 5.15
CA ALA A 475 -10.25 0.86 4.27
C ALA A 475 -11.36 1.84 4.61
N SER A 476 -12.13 2.24 3.61
CA SER A 476 -13.37 3.00 3.79
C SER A 476 -14.57 2.06 3.67
N GLY A 477 -15.64 2.35 4.43
CA GLY A 477 -16.93 1.69 4.30
C GLY A 477 -17.39 0.81 5.46
N GLY A 478 -17.63 1.43 6.62
CA GLY A 478 -18.41 0.90 7.76
C GLY A 478 -17.78 -0.26 8.55
N GLY A 479 -17.29 -1.29 7.86
CA GLY A 479 -16.68 -2.48 8.46
C GLY A 479 -15.72 -3.23 7.53
N ALA A 480 -15.26 -2.61 6.44
CA ALA A 480 -14.39 -3.23 5.44
C ALA A 480 -13.09 -3.84 5.99
N LEU A 481 -12.53 -3.30 7.07
CA LEU A 481 -11.33 -3.85 7.73
C LEU A 481 -11.59 -5.05 8.64
N GLN A 482 -12.82 -5.33 9.07
CA GLN A 482 -13.10 -6.45 9.97
C GLN A 482 -14.52 -6.97 9.74
N LEU A 483 -14.65 -7.98 8.89
CA LEU A 483 -15.88 -8.74 8.68
C LEU A 483 -16.25 -9.50 9.98
N PRO A 484 -17.32 -9.11 10.70
CA PRO A 484 -17.75 -9.79 11.92
C PRO A 484 -18.16 -11.23 11.63
N ALA A 485 -18.02 -12.14 12.60
CA ALA A 485 -18.32 -13.56 12.41
C ALA A 485 -19.76 -13.78 11.93
N GLU A 486 -20.69 -12.96 12.42
CA GLU A 486 -22.11 -12.90 12.07
C GLU A 486 -22.37 -12.63 10.58
N ILE A 487 -21.38 -12.12 9.83
CA ILE A 487 -21.55 -11.67 8.44
C ILE A 487 -20.71 -12.50 7.47
N ARG A 488 -19.77 -13.30 7.98
CA ARG A 488 -18.96 -14.21 7.16
C ARG A 488 -19.81 -15.30 6.50
N SER A 489 -20.94 -15.65 7.10
CA SER A 489 -21.92 -16.62 6.57
C SER A 489 -22.53 -16.19 5.24
N ALA A 490 -22.65 -14.88 4.99
CA ALA A 490 -23.11 -14.31 3.73
C ALA A 490 -22.04 -14.28 2.63
N ILE A 491 -20.78 -14.62 2.95
CA ILE A 491 -19.68 -14.65 1.98
C ILE A 491 -19.55 -16.10 1.48
N LEU A 492 -20.23 -16.35 0.36
CA LEU A 492 -20.36 -17.65 -0.29
C LEU A 492 -19.65 -17.66 -1.64
N ALA A 493 -18.87 -18.70 -1.91
CA ALA A 493 -18.18 -18.85 -3.19
C ALA A 493 -19.20 -19.12 -4.32
N PRO A 494 -19.02 -18.56 -5.52
CA PRO A 494 -19.85 -18.88 -6.68
C PRO A 494 -19.81 -20.37 -7.02
N GLU A 495 -20.84 -20.87 -7.71
CA GLU A 495 -20.91 -22.27 -8.14
C GLU A 495 -19.66 -22.69 -8.95
N GLY A 496 -19.04 -23.81 -8.57
CA GLY A 496 -17.80 -24.32 -9.15
C GLY A 496 -16.51 -23.62 -8.70
N GLU A 497 -16.62 -22.51 -7.95
CA GLU A 497 -15.50 -21.81 -7.32
C GLU A 497 -15.39 -22.18 -5.83
N VAL A 498 -14.22 -21.90 -5.25
CA VAL A 498 -13.93 -22.03 -3.82
C VAL A 498 -13.15 -20.82 -3.34
N PHE A 499 -13.25 -20.53 -2.05
CA PHE A 499 -12.34 -19.66 -1.35
C PHE A 499 -11.08 -20.41 -0.92
N LEU A 500 -9.95 -19.70 -0.95
CA LEU A 500 -8.77 -20.03 -0.17
C LEU A 500 -8.55 -18.90 0.83
N VAL A 501 -8.82 -19.20 2.10
CA VAL A 501 -8.53 -18.32 3.24
C VAL A 501 -7.10 -18.60 3.67
N SER A 502 -6.21 -17.60 3.66
CA SER A 502 -4.81 -17.77 4.05
C SER A 502 -4.38 -16.72 5.06
N ASP A 503 -3.74 -17.15 6.14
CA ASP A 503 -3.40 -16.31 7.29
C ASP A 503 -1.94 -16.53 7.73
N GLY A 504 -1.21 -15.43 7.91
CA GLY A 504 0.17 -15.43 8.38
C GLY A 504 0.28 -15.84 9.85
N SER A 505 0.84 -17.02 10.13
CA SER A 505 0.85 -17.56 11.49
C SER A 505 1.84 -16.83 12.40
N GLN A 506 1.33 -15.81 13.11
CA GLN A 506 2.09 -14.98 14.07
C GLN A 506 3.26 -14.21 13.41
N ILE A 507 2.97 -13.45 12.35
CA ILE A 507 4.00 -12.73 11.58
C ILE A 507 4.80 -11.75 12.44
N GLU A 508 4.16 -10.88 13.25
CA GLU A 508 4.88 -9.87 14.05
C GLU A 508 5.97 -10.47 14.98
N PRO A 509 5.70 -11.52 15.78
CA PRO A 509 6.73 -12.29 16.49
C PRO A 509 7.91 -12.79 15.65
N ARG A 510 7.63 -13.31 14.44
CA ARG A 510 8.65 -13.85 13.52
C ARG A 510 9.47 -12.74 12.88
N ILE A 511 8.84 -11.61 12.55
CA ILE A 511 9.51 -10.38 12.12
C ILE A 511 10.43 -9.88 13.24
N LEU A 512 9.99 -9.87 14.51
CA LEU A 512 10.86 -9.50 15.64
C LEU A 512 12.07 -10.45 15.76
N ALA A 513 11.90 -11.76 15.62
CA ALA A 513 13.00 -12.72 15.62
C ALA A 513 14.01 -12.45 14.50
N ALA A 514 13.52 -12.18 13.28
CA ALA A 514 14.37 -11.86 12.12
C ALA A 514 15.11 -10.52 12.26
N LEU A 515 14.45 -9.48 12.79
CA LEU A 515 15.02 -8.14 12.99
C LEU A 515 16.05 -8.06 14.12
N SER A 516 15.81 -8.79 15.21
CA SER A 516 16.68 -8.77 16.38
C SER A 516 17.86 -9.75 16.30
N HIS A 517 17.81 -10.69 15.34
CA HIS A 517 18.71 -11.83 15.25
C HIS A 517 18.81 -12.60 16.60
N ASP A 518 17.68 -12.73 17.29
CA ASP A 518 17.57 -13.48 18.54
C ASP A 518 17.38 -14.98 18.21
N GLU A 519 18.45 -15.75 18.34
CA GLU A 519 18.51 -17.16 17.93
C GLU A 519 17.61 -18.06 18.78
N ALA A 520 17.41 -17.71 20.06
CA ALA A 520 16.49 -18.40 20.95
C ALA A 520 15.03 -18.17 20.50
N LEU A 521 14.66 -16.92 20.19
CA LEU A 521 13.33 -16.58 19.67
C LEU A 521 13.08 -17.20 18.28
N ALA A 522 14.09 -17.20 17.41
CA ALA A 522 14.03 -17.85 16.10
C ALA A 522 13.85 -19.37 16.22
N SER A 523 14.57 -20.01 17.15
CA SER A 523 14.45 -21.44 17.42
C SER A 523 13.06 -21.82 17.97
N ALA A 524 12.55 -21.03 18.92
CA ALA A 524 11.22 -21.19 19.48
C ALA A 524 10.09 -20.92 18.46
N GLY A 525 10.38 -20.20 17.37
CA GLY A 525 9.48 -19.99 16.25
C GLY A 525 9.44 -21.09 15.19
N ARG A 526 10.23 -22.17 15.31
CA ARG A 526 10.15 -23.30 14.36
C ARG A 526 8.81 -24.03 14.49
N GLY A 527 8.19 -24.35 13.37
CA GLY A 527 6.85 -24.94 13.33
C GLY A 527 5.70 -23.92 13.45
N THR A 528 4.49 -24.43 13.66
CA THR A 528 3.24 -23.67 13.47
C THR A 528 2.80 -22.84 14.68
N ASP A 529 3.08 -23.25 15.92
CA ASP A 529 2.72 -22.51 17.14
C ASP A 529 3.96 -22.01 17.89
N MET A 530 4.34 -20.78 17.58
CA MET A 530 5.49 -20.11 18.20
C MET A 530 5.32 -19.91 19.72
N TYR A 531 4.10 -19.80 20.24
CA TYR A 531 3.89 -19.61 21.67
C TYR A 531 4.06 -20.91 22.45
N ALA A 532 3.70 -22.05 21.85
CA ALA A 532 4.02 -23.37 22.41
C ALA A 532 5.53 -23.63 22.40
N GLY A 533 6.23 -23.29 21.30
CA GLY A 533 7.69 -23.40 21.22
C GLY A 533 8.43 -22.53 22.24
N ILE A 534 7.96 -21.30 22.49
CA ILE A 534 8.50 -20.41 23.54
C ILE A 534 8.27 -21.00 24.94
N ALA A 535 7.07 -21.52 25.21
CA ALA A 535 6.75 -22.13 26.50
C ALA A 535 7.60 -23.38 26.78
N GLU A 536 7.91 -24.17 25.76
CA GLU A 536 8.78 -25.34 25.88
C GLU A 536 10.25 -24.94 26.10
N LEU A 537 10.76 -23.96 25.36
CA LEU A 537 12.10 -23.42 25.59
C LEU A 537 12.23 -22.86 27.02
N ALA A 538 11.20 -22.19 27.54
CA ALA A 538 11.18 -21.71 28.92
C ALA A 538 11.24 -22.84 29.96
N ARG A 539 10.62 -24.01 29.70
CA ARG A 539 10.75 -25.19 30.57
C ARG A 539 12.19 -25.71 30.59
N LEU A 540 12.82 -25.83 29.41
CA LEU A 540 14.20 -26.30 29.28
C LEU A 540 15.21 -25.38 29.98
N ASP A 541 15.03 -24.06 29.88
CA ASP A 541 15.90 -23.04 30.51
C ASP A 541 15.57 -22.75 32.00
N GLY A 542 14.60 -23.47 32.58
CA GLY A 542 14.18 -23.30 33.98
C GLY A 542 13.57 -21.92 34.26
N VAL A 543 12.77 -21.38 33.35
CA VAL A 543 12.19 -20.04 33.40
C VAL A 543 10.66 -20.10 33.60
N ALA A 544 10.12 -19.27 34.49
CA ALA A 544 8.70 -19.21 34.82
C ALA A 544 7.87 -18.51 33.73
N LEU A 545 7.79 -19.16 32.57
CA LEU A 545 7.02 -18.77 31.39
C LEU A 545 6.52 -20.04 30.66
N THR A 546 6.24 -21.10 31.43
CA THR A 546 6.07 -22.47 30.95
C THR A 546 4.74 -22.73 30.27
N GLU A 547 3.79 -21.79 30.35
CA GLU A 547 2.48 -21.92 29.72
C GLU A 547 2.34 -21.08 28.46
N ARG A 548 1.70 -21.65 27.43
CA ARG A 548 1.46 -20.99 26.14
C ARG A 548 0.79 -19.62 26.28
N ALA A 549 -0.12 -19.48 27.25
CA ALA A 549 -0.80 -18.22 27.55
C ALA A 549 0.19 -17.15 28.08
N GLN A 550 1.07 -17.54 29.01
CA GLN A 550 2.13 -16.67 29.56
C GLN A 550 3.13 -16.29 28.47
N ALA A 551 3.56 -17.24 27.63
CA ALA A 551 4.44 -17.01 26.50
C ALA A 551 3.85 -15.99 25.51
N LYS A 552 2.56 -16.12 25.18
CA LYS A 552 1.84 -15.14 24.34
C LYS A 552 1.79 -13.76 24.97
N VAL A 553 1.39 -13.66 26.25
CA VAL A 553 1.30 -12.37 26.96
C VAL A 553 2.67 -11.70 27.06
N GLY A 554 3.71 -12.44 27.44
CA GLY A 554 5.08 -11.94 27.57
C GLY A 554 5.69 -11.46 26.25
N LEU A 555 5.45 -12.16 25.13
CA LEU A 555 5.97 -11.74 23.83
C LEU A 555 5.24 -10.52 23.27
N LEU A 556 3.92 -10.44 23.46
CA LEU A 556 3.13 -9.25 23.12
C LEU A 556 3.57 -8.03 23.96
N ALA A 557 4.03 -8.25 25.20
CA ALA A 557 4.61 -7.21 26.04
C ALA A 557 5.92 -6.64 25.45
N ILE A 558 6.80 -7.49 24.92
CA ILE A 558 8.03 -7.06 24.23
C ILE A 558 7.72 -6.30 22.94
N MET A 559 6.68 -6.66 22.19
CA MET A 559 6.34 -5.93 20.97
C MET A 559 5.66 -4.58 21.27
N TYR A 560 4.76 -4.51 22.26
CA TYR A 560 3.88 -3.35 22.46
C TYR A 560 4.14 -2.51 23.73
N GLY A 561 5.10 -2.89 24.57
CA GLY A 561 5.52 -2.12 25.75
C GLY A 561 4.56 -2.17 26.94
N GLY A 562 3.78 -3.25 27.07
CA GLY A 562 2.97 -3.49 28.28
C GLY A 562 3.86 -3.86 29.47
N ARG A 563 3.75 -3.15 30.60
CA ARG A 563 4.61 -3.36 31.80
C ARG A 563 3.87 -3.47 33.14
N SER A 564 2.53 -3.56 33.14
CA SER A 564 1.70 -3.52 34.35
C SER A 564 1.07 -4.87 34.69
N GLY A 565 0.84 -5.12 35.98
CA GLY A 565 0.20 -6.34 36.48
C GLY A 565 1.00 -7.61 36.15
N GLU A 566 0.30 -8.69 35.84
CA GLU A 566 0.87 -9.99 35.43
C GLU A 566 1.89 -9.85 34.29
N ILE A 567 1.64 -8.94 33.33
CA ILE A 567 2.56 -8.67 32.23
C ILE A 567 3.92 -8.17 32.75
N GLY A 568 3.91 -7.30 33.75
CA GLY A 568 5.11 -6.79 34.39
C GLY A 568 5.93 -7.89 35.10
N ALA A 569 5.25 -8.87 35.69
CA ALA A 569 5.89 -10.02 36.34
C ALA A 569 6.55 -10.98 35.33
N LEU A 570 6.01 -11.11 34.12
CA LEU A 570 6.59 -11.97 33.07
C LEU A 570 7.81 -11.34 32.37
N LEU A 571 7.92 -10.00 32.31
CA LEU A 571 8.98 -9.32 31.56
C LEU A 571 10.43 -9.74 31.90
N PRO A 572 10.83 -9.91 33.18
CA PRO A 572 12.19 -10.38 33.51
C PRO A 572 12.50 -11.77 32.94
N HIS A 573 11.49 -12.66 32.91
CA HIS A 573 11.60 -13.99 32.35
C HIS A 573 11.79 -13.96 30.83
N VAL A 574 10.98 -13.15 30.13
CA VAL A 574 11.12 -12.99 28.67
C VAL A 574 12.45 -12.27 28.32
N ALA A 575 12.90 -11.31 29.13
CA ALA A 575 14.18 -10.62 28.93
C ALA A 575 15.40 -11.54 29.10
N LYS A 576 15.32 -12.54 30.00
CA LYS A 576 16.34 -13.59 30.15
C LYS A 576 16.40 -14.50 28.92
N LEU A 577 15.23 -14.90 28.39
CA LEU A 577 15.11 -15.79 27.23
C LEU A 577 15.49 -15.10 25.90
N PHE A 578 15.03 -13.87 25.67
CA PHE A 578 15.15 -13.16 24.39
C PHE A 578 15.78 -11.77 24.56
N PRO A 579 17.04 -11.68 25.02
CA PRO A 579 17.69 -10.41 25.35
C PRO A 579 17.93 -9.52 24.12
N ARG A 580 18.18 -10.10 22.93
CA ARG A 580 18.37 -9.31 21.69
C ARG A 580 17.04 -8.73 21.23
N ALA A 581 15.95 -9.51 21.31
CA ALA A 581 14.61 -9.05 20.98
C ALA A 581 14.11 -7.93 21.92
N MET A 582 14.39 -8.05 23.22
CA MET A 582 14.10 -6.99 24.20
C MET A 582 14.87 -5.71 23.86
N GLU A 583 16.21 -5.77 23.74
CA GLU A 583 17.03 -4.58 23.48
C GLU A 583 16.74 -3.94 22.11
N PHE A 584 16.36 -4.72 21.09
CA PHE A 584 15.92 -4.17 19.80
C PHE A 584 14.67 -3.27 19.96
N THR A 585 13.64 -3.76 20.64
CA THR A 585 12.38 -3.01 20.84
C THR A 585 12.55 -1.85 21.82
N GLU A 586 13.33 -2.03 22.88
CA GLU A 586 13.67 -0.97 23.84
C GLU A 586 14.50 0.13 23.21
N ARG A 587 15.42 -0.16 22.28
CA ARG A 587 16.16 0.85 21.54
C ARG A 587 15.25 1.72 20.67
N ALA A 588 14.31 1.10 19.95
CA ALA A 588 13.31 1.84 19.17
C ALA A 588 12.45 2.74 20.08
N ALA A 589 12.09 2.26 21.28
CA ALA A 589 11.38 3.06 22.27
C ALA A 589 12.20 4.26 22.75
N ARG A 590 13.45 4.06 23.18
CA ARG A 590 14.35 5.12 23.66
C ARG A 590 14.59 6.22 22.61
N ILE A 591 14.71 5.85 21.33
CA ILE A 591 14.81 6.82 20.23
C ILE A 591 13.55 7.70 20.16
N GLY A 592 12.35 7.10 20.27
CA GLY A 592 11.10 7.85 20.30
C GLY A 592 10.92 8.72 21.55
N GLU A 593 11.33 8.23 22.73
CA GLU A 593 11.19 8.98 23.99
C GLU A 593 11.95 10.32 23.97
N VAL A 594 13.05 10.41 23.22
CA VAL A 594 13.82 11.67 23.01
C VAL A 594 13.38 12.47 21.77
N GLY A 595 12.29 12.08 21.10
CA GLY A 595 11.79 12.76 19.89
C GLY A 595 12.53 12.41 18.59
N GLY A 596 13.24 11.28 18.55
CA GLY A 596 13.83 10.74 17.33
C GLY A 596 12.83 9.93 16.49
N GLN A 597 13.18 9.70 15.22
CA GLN A 597 12.45 8.82 14.31
C GLN A 597 13.15 7.46 14.20
N VAL A 598 12.39 6.45 13.77
CA VAL A 598 12.87 5.09 13.51
C VAL A 598 12.48 4.65 12.11
N THR A 599 13.19 3.66 11.57
CA THR A 599 12.90 3.06 10.27
C THR A 599 12.50 1.58 10.41
N THR A 600 11.60 1.16 9.53
CA THR A 600 11.32 -0.25 9.22
C THR A 600 12.48 -0.87 8.44
N PHE A 601 12.45 -2.19 8.23
CA PHE A 601 13.51 -2.89 7.53
C PHE A 601 13.76 -2.37 6.12
N LEU A 602 12.70 -2.14 5.31
CA LEU A 602 12.87 -1.66 3.93
C LEU A 602 13.02 -0.13 3.81
N GLY A 603 12.92 0.62 4.91
CA GLY A 603 13.23 2.05 4.96
C GLY A 603 12.03 3.00 5.10
N ARG A 604 10.79 2.51 5.27
CA ARG A 604 9.67 3.37 5.67
C ARG A 604 9.99 3.98 7.04
N THR A 605 9.90 5.30 7.14
CA THR A 605 10.27 6.09 8.32
C THR A 605 9.05 6.45 9.17
N SER A 606 9.18 6.48 10.50
CA SER A 606 8.10 6.91 11.40
C SER A 606 7.79 8.40 11.23
N PRO A 607 6.55 8.87 11.46
CA PRO A 607 6.22 10.30 11.41
C PRO A 607 7.18 11.11 12.29
N ALA A 608 7.53 12.33 11.87
CA ALA A 608 8.31 13.24 12.69
C ALA A 608 7.44 13.81 13.83
N PRO A 609 8.01 14.09 15.02
CA PRO A 609 7.26 14.75 16.08
C PRO A 609 7.03 16.23 15.73
N ASP A 610 5.81 16.70 15.94
CA ASP A 610 5.42 18.07 15.64
C ASP A 610 5.96 19.08 16.67
N GLU A 611 5.86 20.37 16.36
CA GLU A 611 6.30 21.45 17.26
C GLU A 611 5.51 21.46 18.59
N ARG A 612 4.26 20.97 18.58
CA ARG A 612 3.45 20.83 19.80
C ARG A 612 4.03 19.78 20.74
N PHE A 613 4.42 18.63 20.22
CA PHE A 613 5.12 17.58 20.97
C PHE A 613 6.41 18.13 21.57
N LYS A 614 7.26 18.77 20.75
CA LYS A 614 8.55 19.32 21.21
C LYS A 614 8.37 20.31 22.37
N ARG A 615 7.44 21.27 22.22
CA ARG A 615 7.10 22.24 23.29
C ARG A 615 6.56 21.54 24.55
N THR A 616 5.68 20.55 24.39
CA THR A 616 5.07 19.84 25.52
C THR A 616 6.09 18.96 26.26
N VAL A 617 7.06 18.38 25.56
CA VAL A 617 8.13 17.57 26.18
C VAL A 617 9.24 18.44 26.80
N ALA A 618 9.45 19.66 26.28
CA ALA A 618 10.35 20.64 26.86
C ALA A 618 9.78 21.34 28.12
N ASP A 619 8.45 21.40 28.28
CA ASP A 619 7.80 22.06 29.42
C ASP A 619 8.05 21.32 30.75
N ARG A 620 8.83 21.95 31.62
CA ARG A 620 9.13 21.53 33.01
C ARG A 620 8.69 22.58 34.03
N SER A 621 7.78 23.48 33.65
CA SER A 621 7.34 24.62 34.49
C SER A 621 6.64 24.22 35.79
N THR A 622 6.01 23.05 35.82
CA THR A 622 5.23 22.54 36.96
C THR A 622 5.31 21.02 37.03
N PRO A 623 5.08 20.39 38.21
CA PRO A 623 4.99 18.92 38.31
C PRO A 623 3.92 18.31 37.39
N ALA A 624 2.82 19.04 37.15
CA ALA A 624 1.79 18.62 36.20
C ALA A 624 2.27 18.68 34.74
N ALA A 625 3.05 19.70 34.37
CA ALA A 625 3.71 19.76 33.06
C ALA A 625 4.73 18.64 32.88
N GLU A 626 5.58 18.41 33.87
CA GLU A 626 6.57 17.33 33.85
C GLU A 626 5.91 15.96 33.69
N SER A 627 4.83 15.68 34.44
CA SER A 627 4.07 14.44 34.29
C SER A 627 3.44 14.28 32.90
N ARG A 628 2.97 15.38 32.28
CA ARG A 628 2.47 15.34 30.88
C ARG A 628 3.60 15.07 29.91
N ALA A 629 4.75 15.73 30.06
CA ALA A 629 5.94 15.56 29.24
C ALA A 629 6.46 14.12 29.26
N VAL A 630 6.57 13.51 30.45
CA VAL A 630 6.97 12.11 30.63
C VAL A 630 5.94 11.14 30.01
N SER A 631 4.65 11.39 30.20
CA SER A 631 3.58 10.55 29.64
C SER A 631 3.59 10.58 28.10
N LEU A 632 3.73 11.77 27.51
CA LEU A 632 3.78 11.99 26.07
C LEU A 632 5.03 11.38 25.44
N SER A 633 6.21 11.62 26.03
CA SER A 633 7.49 11.00 25.64
C SER A 633 7.38 9.46 25.61
N ARG A 634 6.92 8.83 26.71
CA ARG A 634 6.68 7.38 26.78
C ARG A 634 5.64 6.89 25.77
N SER A 635 4.63 7.70 25.44
CA SER A 635 3.63 7.35 24.42
C SER A 635 4.23 7.32 23.02
N TYR A 636 5.11 8.26 22.72
CA TYR A 636 5.82 8.29 21.45
C TYR A 636 6.88 7.18 21.37
N GLY A 637 7.56 6.86 22.48
CA GLY A 637 8.40 5.66 22.58
C GLY A 637 7.64 4.35 22.32
N ARG A 638 6.42 4.20 22.82
CA ARG A 638 5.56 3.06 22.45
C ARG A 638 5.20 3.06 20.96
N MET A 639 4.94 4.24 20.37
CA MET A 639 4.68 4.35 18.93
C MET A 639 5.88 3.86 18.10
N THR A 640 7.09 4.35 18.37
CA THR A 640 8.31 3.95 17.62
C THR A 640 8.66 2.47 17.84
N ARG A 641 8.46 1.94 19.06
CA ARG A 641 8.58 0.51 19.37
C ARG A 641 7.68 -0.35 18.47
N ASN A 642 6.39 0.00 18.41
CA ASN A 642 5.42 -0.73 17.60
C ASN A 642 5.73 -0.60 16.10
N PHE A 643 6.17 0.59 15.69
CA PHE A 643 6.40 0.96 14.29
C PHE A 643 7.38 0.02 13.58
N VAL A 644 8.51 -0.31 14.20
CA VAL A 644 9.56 -1.10 13.54
C VAL A 644 9.12 -2.54 13.22
N VAL A 645 8.36 -3.17 14.12
CA VAL A 645 7.83 -4.54 13.91
C VAL A 645 6.60 -4.51 13.01
N GLN A 646 5.61 -3.67 13.32
CA GLN A 646 4.34 -3.61 12.58
C GLN A 646 4.50 -3.14 11.14
N GLY A 647 5.42 -2.20 10.90
CA GLY A 647 5.69 -1.70 9.56
C GLY A 647 6.46 -2.72 8.72
N THR A 648 7.44 -3.41 9.30
CA THR A 648 8.14 -4.49 8.59
C THR A 648 7.24 -5.71 8.34
N ALA A 649 6.25 -5.98 9.21
CA ALA A 649 5.20 -6.97 8.92
C ALA A 649 4.31 -6.56 7.73
N ALA A 650 3.97 -5.27 7.60
CA ALA A 650 3.26 -4.76 6.42
C ALA A 650 4.12 -4.85 5.14
N GLU A 651 5.42 -4.58 5.24
CA GLU A 651 6.39 -4.77 4.14
C GLU A 651 6.46 -6.22 3.66
N TRP A 652 6.53 -7.17 4.60
CA TRP A 652 6.48 -8.60 4.29
C TRP A 652 5.17 -8.98 3.59
N ALA A 653 4.01 -8.52 4.09
CA ALA A 653 2.70 -8.80 3.51
C ALA A 653 2.56 -8.26 2.08
N LEU A 654 3.13 -7.07 1.80
CA LEU A 654 3.19 -6.48 0.45
C LEU A 654 4.05 -7.33 -0.51
N CYS A 655 5.24 -7.77 -0.08
CA CYS A 655 6.07 -8.67 -0.87
C CYS A 655 5.38 -10.03 -1.10
N TRP A 656 4.68 -10.57 -0.10
CA TRP A 656 3.91 -11.80 -0.21
C TRP A 656 2.76 -11.69 -1.22
N MET A 657 1.85 -10.72 -1.05
CA MET A 657 0.73 -10.52 -1.97
C MET A 657 1.18 -10.18 -3.40
N GLY A 658 2.24 -9.38 -3.54
CA GLY A 658 2.80 -9.01 -4.84
C GLY A 658 3.37 -10.23 -5.58
N ARG A 659 4.00 -11.15 -4.84
CA ARG A 659 4.50 -12.42 -5.39
C ARG A 659 3.37 -13.40 -5.72
N VAL A 660 2.36 -13.54 -4.86
CA VAL A 660 1.14 -14.31 -5.14
C VAL A 660 0.46 -13.80 -6.42
N ARG A 661 0.23 -12.48 -6.52
CA ARG A 661 -0.35 -11.84 -7.72
C ARG A 661 0.47 -12.11 -8.97
N SER A 662 1.79 -11.93 -8.93
CA SER A 662 2.68 -12.20 -10.06
C SER A 662 2.56 -13.65 -10.55
N ARG A 663 2.45 -14.62 -9.65
CA ARG A 663 2.29 -16.04 -10.01
C ARG A 663 0.91 -16.35 -10.57
N LEU A 664 -0.16 -15.81 -9.98
CA LEU A 664 -1.53 -15.90 -10.54
C LEU A 664 -1.69 -15.27 -11.93
N LEU A 665 -0.78 -14.38 -12.34
CA LEU A 665 -0.78 -13.77 -13.67
C LEU A 665 0.06 -14.55 -14.70
N THR A 666 1.07 -15.30 -14.26
CA THR A 666 2.09 -15.92 -15.13
C THR A 666 1.96 -17.43 -15.25
N GLU A 667 1.37 -18.09 -14.25
CA GLU A 667 1.19 -19.54 -14.24
C GLU A 667 -0.07 -20.01 -14.98
N THR A 668 -0.09 -21.29 -15.31
CA THR A 668 -1.20 -21.95 -16.00
C THR A 668 -1.55 -23.27 -15.32
N VAL A 669 -2.82 -23.66 -15.44
CA VAL A 669 -3.34 -24.95 -14.98
C VAL A 669 -4.02 -25.61 -16.19
N PHE A 670 -3.61 -26.84 -16.53
CA PHE A 670 -3.98 -27.52 -17.79
C PHE A 670 -3.74 -26.68 -19.06
N GLY A 671 -2.66 -25.89 -19.07
CA GLY A 671 -2.31 -24.98 -20.19
C GLY A 671 -3.14 -23.70 -20.26
N MET A 672 -4.16 -23.53 -19.42
CA MET A 672 -5.00 -22.33 -19.36
C MET A 672 -4.50 -21.34 -18.30
N PRO A 673 -4.55 -20.01 -18.55
CA PRO A 673 -4.24 -19.00 -17.53
C PRO A 673 -5.11 -19.11 -16.29
N MET A 674 -4.53 -18.93 -15.11
CA MET A 674 -5.27 -19.04 -13.85
C MET A 674 -6.42 -18.01 -13.74
N ARG A 675 -7.59 -18.50 -13.34
CA ARG A 675 -8.80 -17.71 -13.12
C ARG A 675 -8.90 -17.18 -11.69
N THR A 676 -8.24 -17.79 -10.72
CA THR A 676 -8.24 -17.34 -9.32
C THR A 676 -7.83 -15.87 -9.19
N LYS A 677 -8.48 -15.15 -8.27
CA LYS A 677 -8.24 -13.73 -7.94
C LYS A 677 -8.09 -13.55 -6.44
N ILE A 678 -7.26 -12.58 -6.04
CA ILE A 678 -7.29 -12.04 -4.68
C ILE A 678 -8.55 -11.16 -4.58
N VAL A 679 -9.40 -11.42 -3.59
CA VAL A 679 -10.68 -10.71 -3.40
C VAL A 679 -10.77 -10.00 -2.04
N TYR A 680 -9.90 -10.29 -1.09
CA TYR A 680 -9.76 -9.57 0.17
C TYR A 680 -8.32 -9.58 0.67
N PHE A 681 -7.97 -8.58 1.47
CA PHE A 681 -6.73 -8.53 2.23
C PHE A 681 -6.99 -7.84 3.57
N LEU A 682 -6.47 -8.42 4.65
CA LEU A 682 -6.52 -7.85 6.00
C LEU A 682 -5.24 -8.16 6.76
N HIS A 683 -4.35 -7.16 6.89
CA HIS A 683 -3.07 -7.22 7.61
C HIS A 683 -2.08 -8.28 7.11
N ASP A 684 -2.28 -9.54 7.49
CA ASP A 684 -1.52 -10.74 7.13
C ASP A 684 -2.43 -11.88 6.62
N GLU A 685 -3.68 -11.56 6.30
CA GLU A 685 -4.67 -12.44 5.70
C GLU A 685 -4.93 -12.11 4.22
N LEU A 686 -4.99 -13.13 3.36
CA LEU A 686 -5.49 -13.05 1.98
C LEU A 686 -6.69 -13.98 1.79
N LEU A 687 -7.77 -13.46 1.18
CA LEU A 687 -8.86 -14.27 0.63
C LEU A 687 -8.73 -14.31 -0.89
N LEU A 688 -8.70 -15.53 -1.44
CA LEU A 688 -8.70 -15.76 -2.87
C LEU A 688 -9.96 -16.51 -3.29
N CYS A 689 -10.50 -16.22 -4.46
CA CYS A 689 -11.67 -16.89 -5.04
C CYS A 689 -11.34 -17.36 -6.46
N GLY A 690 -11.66 -18.61 -6.79
CA GLY A 690 -11.43 -19.18 -8.11
C GLY A 690 -11.89 -20.63 -8.25
N PRO A 691 -11.75 -21.23 -9.45
CA PRO A 691 -12.23 -22.59 -9.71
C PRO A 691 -11.60 -23.63 -8.77
N LYS A 692 -12.41 -24.59 -8.29
CA LYS A 692 -11.93 -25.66 -7.40
C LYS A 692 -10.71 -26.42 -7.94
N LEU A 693 -10.61 -26.57 -9.27
CA LEU A 693 -9.49 -27.21 -9.97
C LEU A 693 -8.14 -26.48 -9.83
N GLU A 694 -8.14 -25.20 -9.42
CA GLU A 694 -6.91 -24.42 -9.20
C GLU A 694 -6.41 -24.50 -7.74
N ALA A 695 -7.24 -24.95 -6.80
CA ALA A 695 -7.03 -24.78 -5.36
C ALA A 695 -5.67 -25.32 -4.87
N GLU A 696 -5.30 -26.56 -5.21
CA GLU A 696 -4.00 -27.16 -4.83
C GLU A 696 -2.79 -26.39 -5.40
N ARG A 697 -2.96 -25.73 -6.55
CA ARG A 697 -1.89 -24.89 -7.12
C ARG A 697 -1.82 -23.57 -6.39
N VAL A 698 -2.96 -22.95 -6.08
CA VAL A 698 -3.04 -21.68 -5.35
C VAL A 698 -2.51 -21.83 -3.92
N GLU A 699 -2.80 -22.94 -3.23
CA GLU A 699 -2.23 -23.23 -1.91
C GLU A 699 -0.69 -23.24 -1.95
N ARG A 700 -0.11 -23.93 -2.94
CA ARG A 700 1.35 -23.96 -3.11
C ARG A 700 1.90 -22.58 -3.46
N ILE A 701 1.23 -21.81 -4.32
CA ILE A 701 1.60 -20.42 -4.61
C ILE A 701 1.62 -19.60 -3.32
N LEU A 702 0.62 -19.70 -2.45
CA LEU A 702 0.56 -18.96 -1.18
C LEU A 702 1.73 -19.30 -0.25
N ARG A 703 1.98 -20.60 -0.02
CA ARG A 703 3.05 -21.11 0.84
C ARG A 703 4.45 -20.78 0.32
N GLU A 704 4.71 -21.05 -0.97
CA GLU A 704 5.99 -20.76 -1.62
C GLU A 704 6.25 -19.23 -1.66
N SER A 705 5.23 -18.42 -1.95
CA SER A 705 5.38 -16.95 -1.98
C SER A 705 5.67 -16.34 -0.61
N ALA A 706 5.17 -16.94 0.48
CA ALA A 706 5.44 -16.49 1.85
C ALA A 706 6.92 -16.67 2.22
N ALA A 707 7.50 -17.82 1.86
CA ALA A 707 8.93 -18.10 2.01
C ALA A 707 9.79 -17.22 1.08
N GLU A 708 9.34 -16.97 -0.16
CA GLU A 708 10.00 -16.03 -1.07
C GLU A 708 10.00 -14.59 -0.52
N ALA A 709 8.89 -14.13 0.06
CA ALA A 709 8.79 -12.80 0.69
C ALA A 709 9.74 -12.67 1.89
N ALA A 710 9.80 -13.69 2.77
CA ALA A 710 10.77 -13.71 3.87
C ALA A 710 12.22 -13.63 3.38
N ARG A 711 12.55 -14.38 2.31
CA ARG A 711 13.88 -14.36 1.68
C ARG A 711 14.20 -13.04 0.96
N LEU A 712 13.20 -12.37 0.40
CA LEU A 712 13.36 -11.06 -0.26
C LEU A 712 13.69 -9.95 0.74
N LEU A 713 13.09 -10.00 1.94
CA LEU A 713 13.42 -9.06 3.02
C LEU A 713 14.76 -9.47 3.69
N PHE A 714 14.79 -10.63 4.32
CA PHE A 714 15.84 -10.95 5.30
C PHE A 714 16.99 -11.80 4.75
N GLY A 715 16.92 -12.24 3.49
CA GLY A 715 17.84 -13.24 2.95
C GLY A 715 17.62 -14.61 3.59
N THR A 716 18.71 -15.36 3.81
CA THR A 716 18.64 -16.66 4.51
C THR A 716 18.71 -16.45 6.02
N VAL A 717 17.57 -16.54 6.70
CA VAL A 717 17.45 -16.47 8.17
C VAL A 717 16.89 -17.76 8.74
N PRO A 718 17.24 -18.15 9.99
CA PRO A 718 16.73 -19.36 10.65
C PRO A 718 15.31 -19.14 11.24
N VAL A 719 14.46 -18.38 10.53
CA VAL A 719 13.10 -18.03 10.94
C VAL A 719 12.13 -18.46 9.85
N GLU A 720 11.17 -19.31 10.21
CA GLU A 720 10.11 -19.75 9.31
C GLU A 720 8.96 -18.73 9.30
N PHE A 721 8.30 -18.56 8.15
CA PHE A 721 7.11 -17.72 7.96
C PHE A 721 5.94 -18.56 7.41
N PRO A 722 5.40 -19.49 8.22
CA PRO A 722 4.31 -20.36 7.79
C PRO A 722 3.01 -19.57 7.61
N VAL A 723 2.30 -19.88 6.53
CA VAL A 723 0.92 -19.44 6.27
C VAL A 723 -0.02 -20.64 6.40
N SER A 724 -1.16 -20.45 7.06
CA SER A 724 -2.27 -21.40 6.95
C SER A 724 -2.97 -21.21 5.61
N VAL A 725 -3.64 -22.26 5.12
CA VAL A 725 -4.53 -22.18 3.96
C VAL A 725 -5.71 -23.11 4.23
N THR A 726 -6.93 -22.58 4.17
CA THR A 726 -8.18 -23.33 4.30
C THR A 726 -8.99 -23.16 3.02
N VAL A 727 -9.37 -24.28 2.40
CA VAL A 727 -10.23 -24.30 1.21
C VAL A 727 -11.68 -24.54 1.63
N THR A 728 -12.58 -23.62 1.29
CA THR A 728 -14.01 -23.71 1.66
C THR A 728 -14.91 -23.02 0.63
N THR A 729 -16.21 -23.34 0.63
CA THR A 729 -17.25 -22.60 -0.11
C THR A 729 -17.87 -21.48 0.73
N ASN A 730 -17.66 -21.42 2.05
CA ASN A 730 -18.20 -20.40 2.95
C ASN A 730 -17.09 -19.81 3.82
N TYR A 731 -16.88 -18.50 3.74
CA TYR A 731 -15.80 -17.82 4.46
C TYR A 731 -15.93 -17.92 6.00
N ALA A 732 -17.13 -18.17 6.54
CA ALA A 732 -17.31 -18.45 7.97
C ALA A 732 -16.64 -19.74 8.43
N GLU A 733 -16.61 -20.78 7.59
CA GLU A 733 -16.01 -22.10 7.91
C GLU A 733 -14.48 -22.09 7.79
N GLY A 734 -13.94 -21.13 7.04
CA GLY A 734 -12.49 -20.99 6.82
C GLY A 734 -11.75 -20.20 7.91
N LYS A 735 -12.43 -19.80 9.00
CA LYS A 735 -11.96 -18.78 9.97
C LYS A 735 -12.10 -19.13 11.44
#